data_AF-A0A920BG00-F1
#
_entry.id   AF-A0A920BG00-F1
#
_cell.length_a   1.000
_cell.length_b   1.000
_cell.length_c   1.000
_cell.angle_alpha   90.00
_cell.angle_beta   90.00
_cell.angle_gamma   90.00
#
_symmetry.space_group_name_H-M   'P 1'
#
loop_
_entity.id
_entity.type
_entity.pdbx_description
1 polymer ?
#
loop_
_entity_poly.entity_id
_entity_poly.type
_entity_poly.pdbx_seq_one_letter_code
_entity_poly.pdbx_strand_id
1 'polypeptide(L)'
;MSAAMCHYGQNYQRRCEAKLAKTNRLLLLKKKLAERDLRHKRFDDTRYVVEPNVKDGKGGLRDLHSLFWIAKYAYRADGIMDVLAQGVLRDAEARRFALAQRFLWTVRCHLHFHAGRAEERLDFDAQMAIAPRIGFSDRVGMRAVERFMKRYYLAIRHVGDLTRIFCAVMETDFRKQLTFWRPDFLRVKNLDPFYIESGRVRLRENLRFRDDPLRIFKLFDIAQAYNADVHPHSLQRITRGLHSVGVKIRQDPEANALFLDILTASKNSERVLRLMNECGVLGKFLPDFGRIVAMMQFDMYHSYTVDEHTLKAIGILQAIEAGDLETTAPVATEAMPEIQSRRALFVATLLHDIAKGRGGDHSILGAEVALLVCPRLGLTLEETETVSWLVRHHLLMSKTAFRYDLNDPKTIQDFAAIVQSPERLKLLLVLTVADIRAVGPNIWNGWKAALMRDLYHRCDAVLRGADPVAVALGNAGRSPVQSSDLLPASWTDSEFESHVASPLVYWTEALGSDSRGTLNWRAKFRQDDMSLLIDFRPDVKRMTELTILTADDPGLFSRIAASRRRVRILPGLDHHLRHDGTAFDVFFLQDMNNAAIELPKELEKIRVILEKPYVVNSGLKRHLILLTKTLHVSDNCQCHRVLCCPTKSAQLIQS
;
A
#
# COMPACT_ATOMS: atom_id res chain seq x y z
N MET A 1 -22.00 51.00 19.37
CA MET A 1 -21.05 49.92 18.98
C MET A 1 -20.99 49.64 17.48
N SER A 2 -22.14 49.54 16.77
CA SER A 2 -22.19 49.25 15.31
C SER A 2 -21.36 50.20 14.42
N ALA A 3 -21.48 51.52 14.61
CA ALA A 3 -20.74 52.51 13.78
C ALA A 3 -19.21 52.49 14.01
N ALA A 4 -18.77 52.29 15.25
CA ALA A 4 -17.34 52.21 15.59
C ALA A 4 -16.69 50.92 15.07
N MET A 5 -17.40 49.78 15.11
CA MET A 5 -16.95 48.53 14.48
C MET A 5 -16.89 48.65 12.95
N CYS A 6 -17.86 49.34 12.34
CA CYS A 6 -17.86 49.62 10.91
C CYS A 6 -16.66 50.49 10.50
N HIS A 7 -16.38 51.55 11.26
CA HIS A 7 -15.26 52.45 11.00
C HIS A 7 -13.89 51.79 11.21
N TYR A 8 -13.76 50.91 12.20
CA TYR A 8 -12.56 50.10 12.43
C TYR A 8 -12.33 49.09 11.30
N GLY A 9 -13.39 48.42 10.85
CA GLY A 9 -13.34 47.50 9.70
C GLY A 9 -12.91 48.20 8.41
N GLN A 10 -13.46 49.39 8.13
CA GLN A 10 -13.08 50.19 6.95
C GLN A 10 -11.62 50.68 7.03
N ASN A 11 -11.15 51.11 8.21
CA ASN A 11 -9.76 51.50 8.40
C ASN A 11 -8.78 50.32 8.27
N TYR A 12 -9.15 49.15 8.78
CA TYR A 12 -8.37 47.93 8.61
C TYR A 12 -8.29 47.54 7.12
N GLN A 13 -9.41 47.58 6.42
CA GLN A 13 -9.48 47.27 4.98
C GLN A 13 -8.59 48.21 4.16
N ARG A 14 -8.68 49.53 4.37
CA ARG A 14 -7.81 50.51 3.68
C ARG A 14 -6.32 50.28 3.96
N ARG A 15 -5.94 49.95 5.20
CA ARG A 15 -4.56 49.61 5.55
C ARG A 15 -4.08 48.34 4.85
N CYS A 16 -4.92 47.31 4.78
CA CYS A 16 -4.64 46.08 4.04
C CYS A 16 -4.49 46.36 2.53
N GLU A 17 -5.39 47.12 1.94
CA GLU A 17 -5.35 47.51 0.52
C GLU A 17 -4.08 48.30 0.17
N ALA A 18 -3.69 49.27 1.01
CA ALA A 18 -2.45 50.03 0.83
C ALA A 18 -1.19 49.15 0.91
N LYS A 19 -1.17 48.15 1.80
CA LYS A 19 -0.06 47.19 1.91
C LYS A 19 -0.02 46.22 0.74
N LEU A 20 -1.19 45.78 0.27
CA LEU A 20 -1.37 44.90 -0.89
C LEU A 20 -0.98 45.60 -2.20
N ALA A 21 -1.29 46.89 -2.34
CA ALA A 21 -0.92 47.70 -3.51
C ALA A 21 0.61 47.83 -3.68
N LYS A 22 1.37 47.81 -2.58
CA LYS A 22 2.84 47.86 -2.59
C LYS A 22 3.51 46.49 -2.79
N THR A 23 2.73 45.40 -2.77
CA THR A 23 3.26 44.04 -2.89
C THR A 23 3.31 43.62 -4.37
N ASN A 24 4.38 42.96 -4.80
CA ASN A 24 4.47 42.43 -6.15
C ASN A 24 3.50 41.24 -6.32
N ARG A 25 2.53 41.38 -7.24
CA ARG A 25 1.48 40.37 -7.48
C ARG A 25 2.01 38.99 -7.83
N LEU A 26 3.04 38.95 -8.68
CA LEU A 26 3.71 37.72 -9.10
C LEU A 26 4.42 37.02 -7.95
N LEU A 27 5.07 37.80 -7.08
CA LEU A 27 5.81 37.25 -5.95
C LEU A 27 4.86 36.64 -4.91
N LEU A 28 3.73 37.30 -4.63
CA LEU A 28 2.72 36.73 -3.71
C LEU A 28 2.14 35.45 -4.29
N LEU A 29 1.80 35.43 -5.58
CA LEU A 29 1.31 34.25 -6.28
C LEU A 29 2.29 33.08 -6.15
N LYS A 30 3.56 33.30 -6.54
CA LYS A 30 4.61 32.27 -6.45
C LYS A 30 4.74 31.74 -5.02
N LYS A 31 4.75 32.62 -4.03
CA LYS A 31 4.81 32.21 -2.61
C LYS A 31 3.60 31.39 -2.19
N LYS A 32 2.38 31.76 -2.61
CA LYS A 32 1.15 31.03 -2.27
C LYS A 32 1.06 29.67 -2.95
N LEU A 33 1.53 29.55 -4.18
CA LEU A 33 1.64 28.27 -4.87
C LEU A 33 2.69 27.38 -4.21
N ALA A 34 3.86 27.92 -3.86
CA ALA A 34 4.88 27.17 -3.12
C ALA A 34 4.40 26.72 -1.72
N GLU A 35 3.67 27.57 -1.00
CA GLU A 35 3.04 27.22 0.28
C GLU A 35 2.05 26.07 0.14
N ARG A 36 1.25 26.08 -0.94
CA ARG A 36 0.34 24.98 -1.28
C ARG A 36 1.11 23.68 -1.53
N ASP A 37 2.13 23.73 -2.39
CA ASP A 37 2.88 22.54 -2.79
C ASP A 37 3.63 21.92 -1.59
N LEU A 38 4.20 22.75 -0.72
CA LEU A 38 4.81 22.29 0.53
C LEU A 38 3.79 21.64 1.47
N ARG A 39 2.57 22.19 1.55
CA ARG A 39 1.50 21.58 2.34
C ARG A 39 1.07 20.24 1.76
N HIS A 40 0.87 20.12 0.45
CA HIS A 40 0.48 18.85 -0.18
C HIS A 40 1.52 17.75 0.10
N LYS A 41 2.82 18.08 0.05
CA LYS A 41 3.91 17.15 0.41
C LYS A 41 3.87 16.66 1.86
N ARG A 42 3.34 17.46 2.79
CA ARG A 42 3.19 17.05 4.21
C ARG A 42 2.04 16.06 4.43
N PHE A 43 1.13 15.92 3.46
CA PHE A 43 -0.06 15.07 3.54
C PHE A 43 -0.08 14.06 2.37
N ASP A 44 1.06 13.38 2.14
CA ASP A 44 1.26 12.31 1.14
C ASP A 44 1.04 12.66 -0.35
N ASP A 45 0.87 13.94 -0.69
CA ASP A 45 0.68 14.49 -2.05
C ASP A 45 -0.41 13.82 -2.91
N THR A 46 -1.27 12.99 -2.29
CA THR A 46 -2.40 12.32 -2.93
C THR A 46 -3.72 12.78 -2.31
N ARG A 47 -4.74 12.86 -3.16
CA ARG A 47 -6.11 13.24 -2.76
C ARG A 47 -6.86 12.07 -2.12
N TYR A 48 -6.43 10.85 -2.43
CA TYR A 48 -7.25 9.66 -2.27
C TYR A 48 -6.85 8.84 -1.04
N VAL A 49 -6.31 9.48 0.00
CA VAL A 49 -5.99 8.82 1.27
C VAL A 49 -7.27 8.42 2.00
N VAL A 50 -7.35 7.20 2.53
CA VAL A 50 -8.55 6.64 3.20
C VAL A 50 -8.99 7.42 4.44
N GLU A 51 -8.07 8.03 5.17
CA GLU A 51 -8.35 8.95 6.29
C GLU A 51 -7.85 10.38 5.96
N PRO A 52 -8.59 11.14 5.14
CA PRO A 52 -8.11 12.39 4.58
C PRO A 52 -8.20 13.55 5.58
N ASN A 53 -7.39 14.59 5.35
CA ASN A 53 -7.55 15.88 6.02
C ASN A 53 -8.47 16.80 5.21
N VAL A 54 -9.63 17.17 5.77
CA VAL A 54 -10.69 17.95 5.08
C VAL A 54 -10.24 19.37 4.73
N LYS A 55 -9.29 19.92 5.50
CA LYS A 55 -8.85 21.30 5.37
C LYS A 55 -7.55 21.42 4.60
N ASP A 56 -6.50 20.78 5.09
CA ASP A 56 -5.13 20.97 4.61
C ASP A 56 -4.70 19.88 3.62
N GLY A 57 -5.53 18.85 3.38
CA GLY A 57 -5.31 17.87 2.31
C GLY A 57 -5.41 18.45 0.89
N LYS A 58 -4.92 17.69 -0.09
CA LYS A 58 -4.96 18.07 -1.52
C LYS A 58 -6.40 18.11 -2.03
N GLY A 59 -6.83 19.24 -2.58
CA GLY A 59 -8.22 19.50 -2.92
C GLY A 59 -9.13 19.84 -1.72
N GLY A 60 -8.57 20.01 -0.52
CA GLY A 60 -9.31 20.40 0.69
C GLY A 60 -9.68 21.88 0.74
N LEU A 61 -10.30 22.30 1.85
CA LEU A 61 -10.77 23.69 2.02
C LEU A 61 -9.65 24.74 1.88
N ARG A 62 -8.41 24.41 2.22
CA ARG A 62 -7.27 25.33 2.09
C ARG A 62 -6.92 25.61 0.63
N ASP A 63 -7.08 24.64 -0.27
CA ASP A 63 -6.90 24.87 -1.71
C ASP A 63 -7.92 25.91 -2.20
N LEU A 64 -9.18 25.78 -1.75
CA LEU A 64 -10.22 26.76 -2.02
C LEU A 64 -9.84 28.15 -1.52
N HIS A 65 -9.43 28.27 -0.25
CA HIS A 65 -9.04 29.55 0.33
C HIS A 65 -7.88 30.19 -0.42
N SER A 66 -6.86 29.41 -0.79
CA SER A 66 -5.73 29.88 -1.59
C SER A 66 -6.19 30.43 -2.94
N LEU A 67 -7.10 29.74 -3.63
CA LEU A 67 -7.67 30.24 -4.87
C LEU A 67 -8.42 31.55 -4.68
N PHE A 68 -9.29 31.62 -3.67
CA PHE A 68 -10.03 32.84 -3.35
C PHE A 68 -9.11 34.02 -3.06
N TRP A 69 -8.07 33.81 -2.26
CA TRP A 69 -7.12 34.86 -1.92
C TRP A 69 -6.30 35.32 -3.12
N ILE A 70 -5.85 34.37 -3.95
CA ILE A 70 -5.14 34.71 -5.19
C ILE A 70 -6.08 35.47 -6.12
N ALA A 71 -7.31 34.99 -6.33
CA ALA A 71 -8.27 35.65 -7.21
C ALA A 71 -8.62 37.07 -6.73
N LYS A 72 -8.90 37.23 -5.43
CA LYS A 72 -9.17 38.52 -4.81
C LYS A 72 -8.02 39.50 -5.01
N TYR A 73 -6.79 39.03 -4.89
CA TYR A 73 -5.63 39.89 -5.01
C TYR A 73 -5.20 40.17 -6.47
N ALA A 74 -5.20 39.14 -7.31
CA ALA A 74 -4.77 39.20 -8.71
C ALA A 74 -5.76 39.98 -9.57
N TYR A 75 -7.06 39.73 -9.37
CA TYR A 75 -8.15 40.21 -10.21
C TYR A 75 -9.04 41.26 -9.53
N ARG A 76 -8.72 41.67 -8.28
CA ARG A 76 -9.53 42.59 -7.46
C ARG A 76 -11.00 42.13 -7.31
N ALA A 77 -11.21 40.82 -7.30
CA ALA A 77 -12.50 40.19 -7.12
C ALA A 77 -12.91 40.17 -5.63
N ASP A 78 -14.11 40.60 -5.30
CA ASP A 78 -14.64 40.50 -3.94
C ASP A 78 -15.33 39.16 -3.68
N GLY A 79 -15.72 38.44 -4.74
CA GLY A 79 -16.28 37.10 -4.66
C GLY A 79 -16.03 36.23 -5.90
N ILE A 80 -16.50 34.98 -5.85
CA ILE A 80 -16.33 34.04 -6.96
C ILE A 80 -17.08 34.46 -8.23
N MET A 81 -18.14 35.26 -8.07
CA MET A 81 -18.92 35.81 -9.18
C MET A 81 -18.12 36.81 -10.01
N ASP A 82 -17.17 37.52 -9.41
CA ASP A 82 -16.31 38.44 -10.15
C ASP A 82 -15.24 37.69 -10.96
N VAL A 83 -14.77 36.55 -10.44
CA VAL A 83 -13.86 35.63 -11.15
C VAL A 83 -14.55 34.99 -12.34
N LEU A 84 -15.85 34.68 -12.21
CA LEU A 84 -16.71 34.24 -13.32
C LEU A 84 -16.90 35.33 -14.38
N ALA A 85 -17.17 36.57 -13.96
CA ALA A 85 -17.40 37.70 -14.86
C ALA A 85 -16.18 38.01 -15.75
N GLN A 86 -14.97 37.69 -15.29
CA GLN A 86 -13.72 37.84 -16.04
C GLN A 86 -13.42 36.67 -17.00
N GLY A 87 -14.34 35.70 -17.15
CA GLY A 87 -14.23 34.62 -18.13
C GLY A 87 -13.25 33.50 -17.76
N VAL A 88 -12.70 33.51 -16.54
CA VAL A 88 -11.79 32.48 -16.04
C VAL A 88 -12.50 31.13 -15.88
N LEU A 89 -13.78 31.18 -15.50
CA LEU A 89 -14.64 30.00 -15.30
C LEU A 89 -15.96 30.17 -16.04
N ARG A 90 -16.56 29.05 -16.45
CA ARG A 90 -17.96 29.02 -16.92
C ARG A 90 -18.91 28.82 -15.74
N ASP A 91 -20.18 29.24 -15.89
CA ASP A 91 -21.20 29.09 -14.83
C ASP A 91 -21.32 27.66 -14.30
N ALA A 92 -21.27 26.67 -15.18
CA ALA A 92 -21.34 25.26 -14.78
C ALA A 92 -20.14 24.83 -13.93
N GLU A 93 -18.96 25.39 -14.18
CA GLU A 93 -17.73 25.10 -13.44
C GLU A 93 -17.78 25.75 -12.05
N ALA A 94 -18.23 27.00 -11.95
CA ALA A 94 -18.42 27.65 -10.66
C ALA A 94 -19.54 27.03 -9.82
N ARG A 95 -20.64 26.58 -10.43
CA ARG A 95 -21.69 25.84 -9.70
C ARG A 95 -21.14 24.56 -9.06
N ARG A 96 -20.34 23.77 -9.81
CA ARG A 96 -19.68 22.57 -9.27
C ARG A 96 -18.75 22.91 -8.12
N PHE A 97 -18.01 24.01 -8.23
CA PHE A 97 -17.14 24.49 -7.18
C PHE A 97 -17.91 24.88 -5.92
N ALA A 98 -18.98 25.67 -6.05
CA ALA A 98 -19.81 26.10 -4.91
C ALA A 98 -20.41 24.88 -4.18
N LEU A 99 -20.85 23.86 -4.92
CA LEU A 99 -21.34 22.60 -4.36
C LEU A 99 -20.24 21.82 -3.62
N ALA A 100 -19.02 21.75 -4.18
CA ALA A 100 -17.90 21.09 -3.52
C ALA A 100 -17.51 21.83 -2.22
N GLN A 101 -17.40 23.16 -2.26
CA GLN A 101 -17.12 23.98 -1.09
C GLN A 101 -18.17 23.80 0.00
N ARG A 102 -19.47 23.87 -0.35
CA ARG A 102 -20.56 23.66 0.60
C ARG A 102 -20.49 22.28 1.24
N PHE A 103 -20.22 21.25 0.43
CA PHE A 103 -20.10 19.88 0.93
C PHE A 103 -18.93 19.74 1.91
N LEU A 104 -17.73 20.20 1.55
CA LEU A 104 -16.55 20.11 2.43
C LEU A 104 -16.72 20.89 3.74
N TRP A 105 -17.37 22.05 3.70
CA TRP A 105 -17.74 22.79 4.91
C TRP A 105 -18.72 22.01 5.78
N THR A 106 -19.74 21.40 5.18
CA THR A 106 -20.73 20.58 5.90
C THR A 106 -20.02 19.42 6.62
N VAL A 107 -19.13 18.72 5.92
CA VAL A 107 -18.32 17.63 6.50
C VAL A 107 -17.48 18.13 7.68
N ARG A 108 -16.76 19.25 7.51
CA ARG A 108 -15.92 19.82 8.57
C ARG A 108 -16.72 20.22 9.81
N CYS A 109 -17.90 20.83 9.63
CA CYS A 109 -18.77 21.16 10.75
C CYS A 109 -19.22 19.90 11.50
N HIS A 110 -19.67 18.86 10.79
CA HIS A 110 -20.02 17.59 11.42
C HIS A 110 -18.84 16.92 12.13
N LEU A 111 -17.63 17.04 11.59
CA LEU A 111 -16.40 16.54 12.21
C LEU A 111 -16.11 17.26 13.53
N HIS A 112 -16.24 18.60 13.57
CA HIS A 112 -16.07 19.37 14.79
C HIS A 112 -17.15 19.05 15.84
N PHE A 113 -18.40 18.88 15.41
CA PHE A 113 -19.48 18.45 16.32
C PHE A 113 -19.28 17.02 16.84
N HIS A 114 -18.72 16.12 16.03
CA HIS A 114 -18.42 14.76 16.44
C HIS A 114 -17.25 14.70 17.43
N ALA A 115 -16.17 15.45 17.17
CA ALA A 115 -14.98 15.46 18.01
C ALA A 115 -15.11 16.34 19.27
N GLY A 116 -16.07 17.27 19.32
CA GLY A 116 -16.20 18.26 20.40
C GLY A 116 -15.07 19.31 20.44
N ARG A 117 -14.19 19.31 19.43
CA ARG A 117 -13.03 20.19 19.30
C ARG A 117 -12.72 20.45 17.83
N ALA A 118 -11.75 21.33 17.58
CA ALA A 118 -11.17 21.46 16.25
C ALA A 118 -10.50 20.12 15.86
N GLU A 119 -11.04 19.49 14.83
CA GLU A 119 -10.53 18.26 14.22
C GLU A 119 -10.63 18.42 12.70
N GLU A 120 -9.63 17.95 11.97
CA GLU A 120 -9.56 18.10 10.51
C GLU A 120 -9.32 16.75 9.81
N ARG A 121 -8.91 15.72 10.55
CA ARG A 121 -8.76 14.36 10.04
C ARG A 121 -10.12 13.66 10.09
N LEU A 122 -10.54 13.15 8.94
CA LEU A 122 -11.73 12.35 8.80
C LEU A 122 -11.34 10.87 8.96
N ASP A 123 -11.14 10.43 10.20
CA ASP A 123 -10.80 9.04 10.54
C ASP A 123 -11.98 8.08 10.38
N PHE A 124 -11.74 6.77 10.46
CA PHE A 124 -12.79 5.77 10.26
C PHE A 124 -14.01 5.93 11.19
N ASP A 125 -13.77 6.28 12.46
CA ASP A 125 -14.85 6.47 13.44
C ASP A 125 -15.72 7.68 13.07
N ALA A 126 -15.10 8.80 12.73
CA ALA A 126 -15.80 9.98 12.25
C ALA A 126 -16.54 9.70 10.94
N GLN A 127 -15.95 8.97 10.01
CA GLN A 127 -16.60 8.60 8.75
C GLN A 127 -17.89 7.82 8.99
N MET A 128 -17.86 6.82 9.87
CA MET A 128 -19.05 6.03 10.23
C MET A 128 -20.12 6.87 10.92
N ALA A 129 -19.72 7.75 11.84
CA ALA A 129 -20.66 8.59 12.59
C ALA A 129 -21.30 9.70 11.72
N ILE A 130 -20.55 10.26 10.77
CA ILE A 130 -20.98 11.42 9.96
C ILE A 130 -21.82 10.99 8.76
N ALA A 131 -21.51 9.84 8.13
CA ALA A 131 -22.22 9.36 6.94
C ALA A 131 -23.77 9.38 7.07
N PRO A 132 -24.38 8.78 8.11
CA PRO A 132 -25.84 8.82 8.27
C PRO A 132 -26.37 10.23 8.58
N ARG A 133 -25.61 11.06 9.32
CA ARG A 133 -26.01 12.43 9.68
C ARG A 133 -26.12 13.36 8.46
N ILE A 134 -25.30 13.12 7.43
CA ILE A 134 -25.33 13.87 6.16
C ILE A 134 -26.36 13.27 5.17
N GLY A 135 -27.03 12.17 5.54
CA GLY A 135 -28.08 11.54 4.73
C GLY A 135 -27.59 10.43 3.79
N PHE A 136 -26.44 9.81 4.07
CA PHE A 136 -26.03 8.59 3.39
C PHE A 136 -26.61 7.36 4.08
N SER A 137 -27.08 6.41 3.28
CA SER A 137 -27.68 5.14 3.72
C SER A 137 -27.08 3.99 2.92
N ASP A 138 -27.17 2.77 3.44
CA ASP A 138 -26.70 1.59 2.72
C ASP A 138 -27.49 1.38 1.42
N ARG A 139 -26.80 0.84 0.41
CA ARG A 139 -27.40 0.36 -0.85
C ARG A 139 -26.77 -0.98 -1.19
N VAL A 140 -27.42 -1.74 -2.08
CA VAL A 140 -26.87 -3.01 -2.58
C VAL A 140 -25.45 -2.78 -3.10
N GLY A 141 -24.48 -3.46 -2.49
CA GLY A 141 -23.06 -3.42 -2.87
C GLY A 141 -22.23 -2.24 -2.34
N MET A 142 -22.80 -1.25 -1.63
CA MET A 142 -22.03 -0.16 -1.01
C MET A 142 -22.63 0.31 0.32
N ARG A 143 -21.78 0.41 1.34
CA ARG A 143 -22.13 0.95 2.66
C ARG A 143 -22.32 2.47 2.61
N ALA A 144 -23.10 3.02 3.54
CA ALA A 144 -23.33 4.45 3.69
C ALA A 144 -22.01 5.24 3.76
N VAL A 145 -21.04 4.71 4.50
CA VAL A 145 -19.71 5.30 4.66
C VAL A 145 -18.92 5.35 3.34
N GLU A 146 -18.95 4.28 2.56
CA GLU A 146 -18.27 4.22 1.26
C GLU A 146 -18.90 5.19 0.25
N ARG A 147 -20.24 5.31 0.28
CA ARG A 147 -20.96 6.29 -0.54
C ARG A 147 -20.63 7.73 -0.14
N PHE A 148 -20.57 7.99 1.17
CA PHE A 148 -20.19 9.28 1.73
C PHE A 148 -18.77 9.67 1.28
N MET A 149 -17.81 8.77 1.46
CA MET A 149 -16.43 9.01 1.10
C MET A 149 -16.23 9.10 -0.42
N LYS A 150 -16.97 8.33 -1.23
CA LYS A 150 -17.00 8.52 -2.68
C LYS A 150 -17.44 9.93 -3.07
N ARG A 151 -18.48 10.48 -2.42
CA ARG A 151 -18.89 11.87 -2.63
C ARG A 151 -17.81 12.86 -2.20
N TYR A 152 -17.11 12.59 -1.10
CA TYR A 152 -15.99 13.37 -0.61
C TYR A 152 -14.83 13.43 -1.61
N TYR A 153 -14.36 12.29 -2.10
CA TYR A 153 -13.28 12.22 -3.09
C TYR A 153 -13.65 12.91 -4.41
N LEU A 154 -14.90 12.80 -4.86
CA LEU A 154 -15.38 13.55 -6.02
C LEU A 154 -15.38 15.07 -5.77
N ALA A 155 -15.73 15.52 -4.56
CA ALA A 155 -15.69 16.94 -4.21
C ALA A 155 -14.27 17.50 -4.25
N ILE A 156 -13.30 16.86 -3.56
CA ILE A 156 -11.90 17.32 -3.55
C ILE A 156 -11.24 17.21 -4.93
N ARG A 157 -11.65 16.24 -5.77
CA ARG A 157 -11.20 16.15 -7.16
C ARG A 157 -11.61 17.40 -7.94
N HIS A 158 -12.89 17.81 -7.84
CA HIS A 158 -13.37 19.04 -8.48
C HIS A 158 -12.62 20.29 -7.99
N VAL A 159 -12.29 20.36 -6.70
CA VAL A 159 -11.48 21.47 -6.15
C VAL A 159 -10.10 21.50 -6.78
N GLY A 160 -9.38 20.36 -6.82
CA GLY A 160 -8.03 20.35 -7.37
C GLY A 160 -8.00 20.56 -8.89
N ASP A 161 -9.01 20.08 -9.63
CA ASP A 161 -9.16 20.35 -11.07
C ASP A 161 -9.27 21.85 -11.34
N LEU A 162 -10.13 22.53 -10.57
CA LEU A 162 -10.26 23.98 -10.65
C LEU A 162 -8.97 24.68 -10.27
N THR A 163 -8.32 24.23 -9.20
CA THR A 163 -7.08 24.79 -8.71
C THR A 163 -6.02 24.79 -9.82
N ARG A 164 -5.90 23.67 -10.54
CA ARG A 164 -4.94 23.52 -11.63
C ARG A 164 -5.26 24.42 -12.82
N ILE A 165 -6.54 24.54 -13.19
CA ILE A 165 -6.98 25.45 -14.27
C ILE A 165 -6.66 26.90 -13.91
N PHE A 166 -7.05 27.33 -12.72
CA PHE A 166 -6.84 28.70 -12.26
C PHE A 166 -5.35 29.04 -12.22
N CYS A 167 -4.50 28.13 -11.73
CA CYS A 167 -3.05 28.33 -11.75
C CYS A 167 -2.49 28.50 -13.18
N ALA A 168 -3.01 27.75 -14.16
CA ALA A 168 -2.57 27.85 -15.54
C ALA A 168 -3.01 29.14 -16.25
N VAL A 169 -4.24 29.59 -16.00
CA VAL A 169 -4.74 30.88 -16.49
C VAL A 169 -3.88 32.00 -15.92
N MET A 170 -3.65 31.97 -14.61
CA MET A 170 -2.77 32.90 -13.91
C MET A 170 -1.36 32.90 -14.50
N GLU A 171 -0.71 31.73 -14.63
CA GLU A 171 0.61 31.63 -15.28
C GLU A 171 0.62 32.30 -16.66
N THR A 172 -0.45 32.15 -17.45
CA THR A 172 -0.55 32.74 -18.79
C THR A 172 -0.71 34.27 -18.74
N ASP A 173 -1.65 34.78 -17.95
CA ASP A 173 -1.96 36.22 -17.85
C ASP A 173 -0.78 37.02 -17.29
N PHE A 174 -0.15 36.46 -16.26
CA PHE A 174 0.95 37.10 -15.57
C PHE A 174 2.28 36.98 -16.31
N ARG A 175 2.49 35.92 -17.09
CA ARG A 175 3.67 35.80 -17.96
C ARG A 175 3.61 36.77 -19.12
N LYS A 176 2.42 37.06 -19.68
CA LYS A 176 2.21 38.12 -20.68
C LYS A 176 2.61 39.52 -20.18
N GLN A 177 2.43 39.81 -18.89
CA GLN A 177 2.87 41.07 -18.27
C GLN A 177 4.40 41.16 -18.09
N LEU A 178 5.10 40.02 -18.02
CA LEU A 178 6.57 39.94 -17.91
C LEU A 178 7.27 39.92 -19.27
N THR A 179 6.59 39.54 -20.35
CA THR A 179 7.19 39.33 -21.69
C THR A 179 7.34 40.61 -22.51
N PHE A 180 7.01 41.78 -21.98
CA PHE A 180 7.22 43.06 -22.67
C PHE A 180 8.72 43.38 -22.93
N TRP A 181 9.65 42.61 -22.33
CA TRP A 181 11.10 42.89 -22.40
C TRP A 181 11.99 41.71 -22.81
N ARG A 182 11.46 40.51 -23.12
CA ARG A 182 12.25 39.41 -23.71
C ARG A 182 11.36 38.52 -24.59
N PRO A 183 11.68 38.31 -25.87
CA PRO A 183 11.08 37.23 -26.64
C PRO A 183 11.58 35.91 -26.04
N ASP A 184 10.68 35.12 -25.47
CA ASP A 184 11.00 33.78 -24.99
C ASP A 184 11.41 32.93 -26.20
N PHE A 185 12.70 32.61 -26.32
CA PHE A 185 13.24 31.54 -27.18
C PHE A 185 12.83 30.14 -26.67
N LEU A 186 11.61 29.99 -26.17
CA LEU A 186 11.07 28.68 -25.80
C LEU A 186 10.77 27.93 -27.09
N ARG A 187 11.57 26.89 -27.38
CA ARG A 187 11.35 25.98 -28.51
C ARG A 187 9.93 25.43 -28.46
N VAL A 188 9.05 26.01 -29.27
CA VAL A 188 7.75 25.41 -29.58
C VAL A 188 8.02 24.24 -30.52
N LYS A 189 7.62 23.04 -30.10
CA LYS A 189 7.67 21.87 -30.99
C LYS A 189 6.31 21.69 -31.63
N ASN A 190 6.22 21.89 -32.93
CA ASN A 190 4.99 21.66 -33.69
C ASN A 190 4.83 20.16 -33.99
N LEU A 191 3.64 19.63 -33.71
CA LEU A 191 3.25 18.23 -33.87
C LEU A 191 1.81 18.20 -34.41
N ASP A 192 1.58 18.83 -35.57
CA ASP A 192 0.23 19.15 -36.06
C ASP A 192 -0.75 17.97 -35.94
N PRO A 193 -1.97 18.15 -35.37
CA PRO A 193 -2.60 19.39 -34.90
C PRO A 193 -2.20 19.85 -33.48
N PHE A 194 -1.20 19.23 -32.87
CA PHE A 194 -0.70 19.53 -31.54
C PHE A 194 0.57 20.38 -31.56
N TYR A 195 0.93 20.90 -30.41
CA TYR A 195 2.23 21.53 -30.19
C TYR A 195 2.63 21.39 -28.71
N ILE A 196 3.93 21.42 -28.46
CA ILE A 196 4.51 21.44 -27.12
C ILE A 196 5.12 22.81 -26.88
N GLU A 197 4.68 23.46 -25.82
CA GLU A 197 5.16 24.76 -25.38
C GLU A 197 5.44 24.69 -23.88
N SER A 198 6.64 25.11 -23.45
CA SER A 198 7.07 25.02 -22.05
C SER A 198 6.90 23.61 -21.43
N GLY A 199 7.18 22.55 -22.22
CA GLY A 199 7.04 21.16 -21.77
C GLY A 199 5.59 20.68 -21.60
N ARG A 200 4.60 21.44 -22.09
CA ARG A 200 3.18 21.09 -22.00
C ARG A 200 2.55 20.91 -23.39
N VAL A 201 1.87 19.80 -23.62
CA VAL A 201 1.14 19.49 -24.85
C VAL A 201 -0.17 20.28 -24.93
N ARG A 202 -0.45 20.84 -26.10
CA ARG A 202 -1.67 21.58 -26.43
C ARG A 202 -2.23 21.14 -27.77
N LEU A 203 -3.56 21.16 -27.89
CA LEU A 203 -4.27 21.10 -29.18
C LEU A 203 -4.49 22.54 -29.67
N ARG A 204 -4.28 22.80 -30.96
CA ARG A 204 -4.58 24.13 -31.55
C ARG A 204 -5.98 24.62 -31.16
N GLU A 205 -6.11 25.92 -30.89
CA GLU A 205 -7.33 26.52 -30.32
C GLU A 205 -8.53 26.53 -31.28
N ASN A 206 -8.29 26.50 -32.60
CA ASN A 206 -9.33 26.42 -33.62
C ASN A 206 -9.97 25.02 -33.73
N LEU A 207 -9.36 23.99 -33.16
CA LEU A 207 -9.84 22.61 -33.19
C LEU A 207 -10.58 22.26 -31.90
N ARG A 208 -11.40 21.22 -31.92
CA ARG A 208 -12.08 20.73 -30.70
C ARG A 208 -11.93 19.23 -30.58
N PHE A 209 -11.83 18.74 -29.35
CA PHE A 209 -11.81 17.31 -29.03
C PHE A 209 -13.16 16.63 -29.29
N ARG A 210 -14.26 17.38 -29.19
CA ARG A 210 -15.60 16.82 -29.42
C ARG A 210 -15.85 16.47 -30.89
N ASP A 211 -15.19 17.18 -31.81
CA ASP A 211 -15.37 17.03 -33.25
C ASP A 211 -14.60 15.79 -33.77
N ASP A 212 -13.52 15.43 -33.07
CA ASP A 212 -12.70 14.24 -33.30
C ASP A 212 -12.15 13.74 -31.95
N PRO A 213 -12.86 12.80 -31.29
CA PRO A 213 -12.52 12.32 -29.95
C PRO A 213 -11.20 11.54 -29.89
N LEU A 214 -10.71 11.03 -31.01
CA LEU A 214 -9.44 10.32 -31.09
C LEU A 214 -8.26 11.25 -30.75
N ARG A 215 -8.40 12.56 -30.99
CA ARG A 215 -7.42 13.59 -30.56
C ARG A 215 -7.14 13.56 -29.06
N ILE A 216 -8.07 13.08 -28.24
CA ILE A 216 -7.85 12.93 -26.81
C ILE A 216 -6.74 11.90 -26.55
N PHE A 217 -6.83 10.73 -27.20
CA PHE A 217 -5.85 9.65 -27.05
C PHE A 217 -4.51 10.05 -27.67
N LYS A 218 -4.53 10.65 -28.88
CA LYS A 218 -3.32 11.19 -29.52
C LYS A 218 -2.60 12.23 -28.64
N LEU A 219 -3.35 13.07 -27.94
CA LEU A 219 -2.75 14.05 -27.03
C LEU A 219 -2.02 13.38 -25.85
N PHE A 220 -2.63 12.35 -25.26
CA PHE A 220 -2.00 11.62 -24.15
C PHE A 220 -0.82 10.77 -24.60
N ASP A 221 -0.90 10.18 -25.79
CA ASP A 221 0.20 9.46 -26.40
C ASP A 221 1.39 10.39 -26.68
N ILE A 222 1.15 11.58 -27.23
CA ILE A 222 2.19 12.62 -27.38
C ILE A 222 2.77 13.02 -26.02
N ALA A 223 1.93 13.20 -24.99
CA ALA A 223 2.39 13.52 -23.64
C ALA A 223 3.27 12.42 -23.04
N GLN A 224 2.95 11.17 -23.35
CA GLN A 224 3.70 9.98 -22.97
C GLN A 224 5.05 9.91 -23.72
N ALA A 225 5.01 9.95 -25.05
CA ALA A 225 6.17 9.83 -25.93
C ALA A 225 7.23 10.93 -25.71
N TYR A 226 6.78 12.17 -25.46
CA TYR A 226 7.69 13.30 -25.23
C TYR A 226 7.99 13.59 -23.76
N ASN A 227 7.51 12.75 -22.84
CA ASN A 227 7.55 13.00 -21.39
C ASN A 227 7.07 14.43 -21.05
N ALA A 228 6.07 14.90 -21.77
CA ALA A 228 5.49 16.22 -21.60
C ALA A 228 4.28 16.16 -20.66
N ASP A 229 4.01 17.24 -19.96
CA ASP A 229 2.75 17.38 -19.22
C ASP A 229 1.63 17.83 -20.18
N VAL A 230 0.38 17.74 -19.76
CA VAL A 230 -0.73 18.25 -20.56
C VAL A 230 -1.17 19.59 -20.02
N HIS A 231 -1.23 20.60 -20.90
CA HIS A 231 -1.63 21.93 -20.49
C HIS A 231 -3.03 21.91 -19.83
N PRO A 232 -3.23 22.59 -18.67
CA PRO A 232 -4.51 22.52 -17.96
C PRO A 232 -5.72 23.01 -18.78
N HIS A 233 -5.53 23.98 -19.67
CA HIS A 233 -6.56 24.39 -20.65
C HIS A 233 -6.98 23.25 -21.60
N SER A 234 -6.02 22.43 -22.08
CA SER A 234 -6.31 21.26 -22.92
C SER A 234 -7.14 20.23 -22.15
N LEU A 235 -6.77 19.95 -20.89
CA LEU A 235 -7.53 19.03 -20.04
C LEU A 235 -8.93 19.55 -19.72
N GLN A 236 -9.11 20.85 -19.54
CA GLN A 236 -10.44 21.45 -19.40
C GLN A 236 -11.27 21.30 -20.69
N ARG A 237 -10.67 21.53 -21.87
CA ARG A 237 -11.31 21.29 -23.17
C ARG A 237 -11.68 19.81 -23.36
N ILE A 238 -10.87 18.88 -22.87
CA ILE A 238 -11.18 17.44 -22.82
C ILE A 238 -12.38 17.18 -21.90
N THR A 239 -12.37 17.68 -20.65
CA THR A 239 -13.49 17.49 -19.70
C THR A 239 -14.81 18.03 -20.25
N ARG A 240 -14.79 19.16 -20.98
CA ARG A 240 -15.95 19.73 -21.68
C ARG A 240 -16.40 18.87 -22.87
N GLY A 241 -15.45 18.24 -23.56
CA GLY A 241 -15.69 17.31 -24.66
C GLY A 241 -16.05 15.90 -24.23
N LEU A 242 -15.90 15.54 -22.94
CA LEU A 242 -15.88 14.16 -22.45
C LEU A 242 -17.08 13.29 -22.85
N HIS A 243 -18.27 13.89 -23.05
CA HIS A 243 -19.44 13.18 -23.59
C HIS A 243 -19.23 12.54 -24.97
N SER A 244 -18.26 13.01 -25.76
CA SER A 244 -17.92 12.43 -27.06
C SER A 244 -17.13 11.13 -26.94
N VAL A 245 -16.63 10.80 -25.73
CA VAL A 245 -16.04 9.50 -25.40
C VAL A 245 -17.16 8.48 -25.18
N GLY A 246 -17.86 8.15 -26.27
CA GLY A 246 -19.02 7.26 -26.31
C GLY A 246 -18.71 5.82 -26.71
N VAL A 247 -19.73 5.09 -27.19
CA VAL A 247 -19.55 3.71 -27.70
C VAL A 247 -18.59 3.68 -28.90
N LYS A 248 -18.74 4.61 -29.84
CA LYS A 248 -17.92 4.69 -31.06
C LYS A 248 -16.41 4.71 -30.76
N ILE A 249 -15.95 5.63 -29.90
CA ILE A 249 -14.52 5.72 -29.58
C ILE A 249 -14.03 4.51 -28.76
N ARG A 250 -14.90 3.86 -27.97
CA ARG A 250 -14.52 2.67 -27.20
C ARG A 250 -14.27 1.47 -28.11
N GLN A 251 -14.92 1.42 -29.26
CA GLN A 251 -14.76 0.38 -30.28
C GLN A 251 -13.74 0.76 -31.36
N ASP A 252 -13.21 1.98 -31.32
CA ASP A 252 -12.24 2.48 -32.29
C ASP A 252 -10.87 1.77 -32.12
N PRO A 253 -10.37 1.04 -33.13
CA PRO A 253 -9.12 0.28 -32.99
C PRO A 253 -7.90 1.16 -32.70
N GLU A 254 -7.85 2.38 -33.27
CA GLU A 254 -6.74 3.30 -33.07
C GLU A 254 -6.73 3.85 -31.64
N ALA A 255 -7.90 4.20 -31.09
CA ALA A 255 -8.01 4.62 -29.69
C ALA A 255 -7.61 3.51 -28.70
N ASN A 256 -7.98 2.26 -29.00
CA ASN A 256 -7.59 1.10 -28.19
C ASN A 256 -6.09 0.81 -28.26
N ALA A 257 -5.48 0.90 -29.45
CA ALA A 257 -4.04 0.77 -29.62
C ALA A 257 -3.28 1.85 -28.85
N LEU A 258 -3.63 3.13 -29.05
CA LEU A 258 -3.01 4.26 -28.33
C LEU A 258 -3.14 4.13 -26.81
N PHE A 259 -4.30 3.67 -26.31
CA PHE A 259 -4.47 3.43 -24.87
C PHE A 259 -3.55 2.31 -24.37
N LEU A 260 -3.44 1.21 -25.13
CA LEU A 260 -2.57 0.10 -24.75
C LEU A 260 -1.10 0.49 -24.79
N ASP A 261 -0.68 1.30 -25.76
CA ASP A 261 0.67 1.87 -25.85
C ASP A 261 0.98 2.76 -24.64
N ILE A 262 0.04 3.62 -24.22
CA ILE A 262 0.18 4.42 -23.01
C ILE A 262 0.30 3.53 -21.77
N LEU A 263 -0.59 2.54 -21.63
CA LEU A 263 -0.60 1.61 -20.49
C LEU A 263 0.71 0.83 -20.37
N THR A 264 1.26 0.40 -21.50
CA THR A 264 2.44 -0.46 -21.58
C THR A 264 3.74 0.29 -21.87
N ALA A 265 3.72 1.63 -21.87
CA ALA A 265 4.92 2.42 -22.08
C ALA A 265 6.02 2.08 -21.05
N SER A 266 7.28 2.20 -21.44
CA SER A 266 8.42 1.84 -20.58
C SER A 266 8.64 2.80 -19.41
N LYS A 267 8.04 3.99 -19.43
CA LYS A 267 8.21 5.02 -18.39
C LYS A 267 6.93 5.82 -18.22
N ASN A 268 6.69 6.38 -17.03
CA ASN A 268 5.68 7.42 -16.77
C ASN A 268 4.21 7.07 -17.11
N SER A 269 3.84 5.81 -17.29
CA SER A 269 2.44 5.43 -17.60
C SER A 269 1.50 5.81 -16.48
N GLU A 270 1.91 5.63 -15.21
CA GLU A 270 1.13 6.08 -14.05
C GLU A 270 0.72 7.55 -14.18
N ARG A 271 1.67 8.43 -14.55
CA ARG A 271 1.42 9.88 -14.65
C ARG A 271 0.36 10.19 -15.70
N VAL A 272 0.46 9.59 -16.89
CA VAL A 272 -0.47 9.85 -17.99
C VAL A 272 -1.84 9.24 -17.71
N LEU A 273 -1.89 8.00 -17.22
CA LEU A 273 -3.13 7.34 -16.82
C LEU A 273 -3.84 8.09 -15.69
N ARG A 274 -3.09 8.66 -14.74
CA ARG A 274 -3.61 9.54 -13.69
C ARG A 274 -4.22 10.81 -14.26
N LEU A 275 -3.58 11.46 -15.23
CA LEU A 275 -4.20 12.60 -15.93
C LEU A 275 -5.47 12.20 -16.68
N MET A 276 -5.48 11.03 -17.34
CA MET A 276 -6.67 10.48 -17.99
C MET A 276 -7.79 10.19 -16.98
N ASN A 277 -7.44 9.68 -15.79
CA ASN A 277 -8.40 9.46 -14.72
C ASN A 277 -8.95 10.79 -14.20
N GLU A 278 -8.09 11.77 -13.90
CA GLU A 278 -8.44 13.09 -13.36
C GLU A 278 -9.34 13.89 -14.31
N CYS A 279 -9.14 13.84 -15.63
CA CYS A 279 -10.05 14.49 -16.59
C CYS A 279 -11.29 13.64 -16.94
N GLY A 280 -11.36 12.41 -16.42
CA GLY A 280 -12.51 11.50 -16.56
C GLY A 280 -12.53 10.67 -17.84
N VAL A 281 -11.50 10.79 -18.69
CA VAL A 281 -11.35 10.00 -19.92
C VAL A 281 -11.23 8.51 -19.58
N LEU A 282 -10.42 8.15 -18.59
CA LEU A 282 -10.20 6.74 -18.25
C LEU A 282 -11.50 6.03 -17.86
N GLY A 283 -12.27 6.60 -16.95
CA GLY A 283 -13.56 6.02 -16.52
C GLY A 283 -14.67 6.07 -17.59
N LYS A 284 -14.55 6.92 -18.62
CA LYS A 284 -15.48 6.94 -19.76
C LYS A 284 -15.09 5.93 -20.84
N PHE A 285 -13.79 5.75 -21.06
CA PHE A 285 -13.25 4.78 -22.00
C PHE A 285 -13.37 3.34 -21.47
N LEU A 286 -13.12 3.14 -20.17
CA LEU A 286 -13.31 1.89 -19.43
C LEU A 286 -14.44 2.09 -18.40
N PRO A 287 -15.70 1.80 -18.72
CA PRO A 287 -16.83 2.02 -17.81
C PRO A 287 -16.70 1.26 -16.49
N ASP A 288 -16.10 0.07 -16.52
CA ASP A 288 -15.83 -0.75 -15.35
C ASP A 288 -14.85 -0.05 -14.41
N PHE A 289 -13.80 0.58 -14.97
CA PHE A 289 -12.92 1.48 -14.22
C PHE A 289 -13.69 2.68 -13.66
N GLY A 290 -14.58 3.28 -14.46
CA GLY A 290 -15.43 4.40 -14.02
C GLY A 290 -16.28 4.10 -12.78
N ARG A 291 -16.60 2.83 -12.50
CA ARG A 291 -17.35 2.43 -11.29
C ARG A 291 -16.48 2.45 -10.03
N ILE A 292 -15.21 2.07 -10.15
CA ILE A 292 -14.23 2.03 -9.05
C ILE A 292 -13.56 3.39 -8.79
N VAL A 293 -13.71 4.37 -9.70
CA VAL A 293 -13.23 5.74 -9.45
C VAL A 293 -13.79 6.30 -8.14
N ALA A 294 -12.90 6.80 -7.29
CA ALA A 294 -13.20 7.34 -5.97
C ALA A 294 -13.90 6.33 -5.03
N MET A 295 -13.76 5.03 -5.29
CA MET A 295 -14.25 3.98 -4.40
C MET A 295 -13.21 3.76 -3.31
N MET A 296 -13.57 4.06 -2.07
CA MET A 296 -12.77 3.58 -0.93
C MET A 296 -13.11 2.10 -0.68
N GLN A 297 -12.14 1.36 -0.14
CA GLN A 297 -12.44 0.16 0.61
C GLN A 297 -12.41 0.51 2.09
N PHE A 298 -13.50 0.23 2.80
CA PHE A 298 -13.56 0.49 4.23
C PHE A 298 -12.85 -0.64 4.99
N ASP A 299 -11.52 -0.66 4.93
CA ASP A 299 -10.67 -1.56 5.71
C ASP A 299 -9.39 -0.84 6.18
N MET A 300 -8.75 -1.40 7.22
CA MET A 300 -7.58 -0.79 7.87
C MET A 300 -6.28 -0.91 7.06
N TYR A 301 -6.28 -1.60 5.93
CA TYR A 301 -5.06 -1.93 5.19
C TYR A 301 -4.86 -1.00 3.99
N HIS A 302 -5.93 -0.58 3.32
CA HIS A 302 -5.83 0.29 2.16
C HIS A 302 -5.60 1.74 2.57
N SER A 303 -4.51 2.32 2.07
CA SER A 303 -4.25 3.75 2.20
C SER A 303 -4.95 4.55 1.11
N TYR A 304 -5.36 3.93 -0.01
CA TYR A 304 -5.85 4.63 -1.20
C TYR A 304 -7.23 4.14 -1.69
N THR A 305 -7.94 4.96 -2.48
CA THR A 305 -9.11 4.49 -3.26
C THR A 305 -8.68 3.45 -4.30
N VAL A 306 -9.62 2.59 -4.73
CA VAL A 306 -9.34 1.48 -5.65
C VAL A 306 -8.70 1.98 -6.95
N ASP A 307 -9.21 3.04 -7.56
CA ASP A 307 -8.63 3.61 -8.78
C ASP A 307 -7.21 4.15 -8.58
N GLU A 308 -6.96 4.81 -7.45
CA GLU A 308 -5.63 5.32 -7.10
C GLU A 308 -4.63 4.18 -6.86
N HIS A 309 -5.07 3.16 -6.13
CA HIS A 309 -4.32 1.95 -5.86
C HIS A 309 -3.93 1.25 -7.18
N THR A 310 -4.88 1.05 -8.10
CA THR A 310 -4.63 0.44 -9.40
C THR A 310 -3.59 1.23 -10.22
N LEU A 311 -3.69 2.56 -10.25
CA LEU A 311 -2.72 3.39 -10.97
C LEU A 311 -1.32 3.34 -10.33
N LYS A 312 -1.26 3.31 -8.99
CA LYS A 312 -0.01 3.16 -8.24
C LYS A 312 0.63 1.79 -8.48
N ALA A 313 -0.18 0.72 -8.58
CA ALA A 313 0.30 -0.62 -8.93
C ALA A 313 0.95 -0.65 -10.30
N ILE A 314 0.40 0.06 -11.30
CA ILE A 314 1.05 0.24 -12.61
C ILE A 314 2.39 0.95 -12.49
N GLY A 315 2.47 2.02 -11.70
CA GLY A 315 3.74 2.72 -11.47
C GLY A 315 4.80 1.84 -10.78
N ILE A 316 4.39 1.02 -9.81
CA ILE A 316 5.27 0.05 -9.15
C ILE A 316 5.72 -1.03 -10.13
N LEU A 317 4.81 -1.55 -10.97
CA LEU A 317 5.16 -2.52 -12.01
C LEU A 317 6.23 -1.96 -12.96
N GLN A 318 6.11 -0.69 -13.37
CA GLN A 318 7.15 -0.02 -14.16
C GLN A 318 8.47 0.12 -13.40
N ALA A 319 8.44 0.40 -12.10
CA ALA A 319 9.65 0.47 -11.27
C ALA A 319 10.32 -0.91 -11.08
N ILE A 320 9.55 -2.00 -11.03
CA ILE A 320 10.08 -3.37 -11.07
C ILE A 320 10.78 -3.61 -12.42
N GLU A 321 10.10 -3.28 -13.51
CA GLU A 321 10.64 -3.42 -14.88
C GLU A 321 11.91 -2.60 -15.12
N ALA A 322 11.99 -1.41 -14.56
CA ALA A 322 13.15 -0.53 -14.67
C ALA A 322 14.35 -0.98 -13.80
N GLY A 323 14.16 -1.95 -12.90
CA GLY A 323 15.18 -2.38 -11.95
C GLY A 323 15.25 -1.54 -10.67
N ASP A 324 14.48 -0.46 -10.56
CA ASP A 324 14.51 0.49 -9.44
C ASP A 324 14.19 -0.17 -8.08
N LEU A 325 13.53 -1.33 -8.11
CA LEU A 325 13.11 -2.07 -6.91
C LEU A 325 13.96 -3.31 -6.61
N GLU A 326 15.10 -3.54 -7.28
CA GLU A 326 16.00 -4.68 -7.05
C GLU A 326 16.30 -4.93 -5.57
N THR A 327 16.63 -3.88 -4.82
CA THR A 327 16.87 -4.03 -3.38
C THR A 327 15.60 -4.39 -2.64
N THR A 328 14.46 -3.76 -2.90
CA THR A 328 13.25 -3.92 -2.08
C THR A 328 12.39 -5.13 -2.44
N ALA A 329 12.44 -5.59 -3.69
CA ALA A 329 11.66 -6.70 -4.23
C ALA A 329 12.48 -7.54 -5.24
N PRO A 330 13.62 -8.12 -4.80
CA PRO A 330 14.62 -8.72 -5.70
C PRO A 330 14.06 -9.78 -6.62
N VAL A 331 13.28 -10.73 -6.10
CA VAL A 331 12.76 -11.86 -6.89
C VAL A 331 11.80 -11.41 -7.99
N ALA A 332 10.97 -10.40 -7.73
CA ALA A 332 10.08 -9.86 -8.76
C ALA A 332 10.85 -9.09 -9.83
N THR A 333 11.87 -8.32 -9.43
CA THR A 333 12.76 -7.60 -10.35
C THR A 333 13.58 -8.57 -11.20
N GLU A 334 14.05 -9.67 -10.63
CA GLU A 334 14.78 -10.74 -11.32
C GLU A 334 13.88 -11.51 -12.30
N ALA A 335 12.64 -11.81 -11.92
CA ALA A 335 11.70 -12.52 -12.78
C ALA A 335 11.15 -11.69 -13.95
N MET A 336 11.09 -10.36 -13.81
CA MET A 336 10.43 -9.47 -14.76
C MET A 336 11.00 -9.54 -16.20
N PRO A 337 12.33 -9.52 -16.43
CA PRO A 337 12.91 -9.64 -17.77
C PRO A 337 12.62 -10.98 -18.46
N GLU A 338 12.28 -12.03 -17.71
CA GLU A 338 11.97 -13.34 -18.28
C GLU A 338 10.50 -13.52 -18.66
N ILE A 339 9.63 -12.53 -18.41
CA ILE A 339 8.21 -12.59 -18.72
C ILE A 339 7.99 -12.39 -20.22
N GLN A 340 7.28 -13.32 -20.84
CA GLN A 340 6.91 -13.23 -22.26
C GLN A 340 5.64 -12.41 -22.44
N SER A 341 4.66 -12.59 -21.54
CA SER A 341 3.33 -12.00 -21.63
C SER A 341 3.25 -10.60 -21.00
N ARG A 342 4.21 -9.72 -21.31
CA ARG A 342 4.32 -8.37 -20.73
C ARG A 342 3.05 -7.54 -20.89
N ARG A 343 2.45 -7.50 -22.10
CA ARG A 343 1.20 -6.75 -22.36
C ARG A 343 0.06 -7.25 -21.47
N ALA A 344 -0.09 -8.57 -21.34
CA ALA A 344 -1.07 -9.18 -20.46
C ALA A 344 -0.86 -8.79 -18.99
N LEU A 345 0.40 -8.76 -18.49
CA LEU A 345 0.69 -8.36 -17.12
C LEU A 345 0.22 -6.93 -16.81
N PHE A 346 0.51 -5.97 -17.69
CA PHE A 346 0.07 -4.58 -17.51
C PHE A 346 -1.46 -4.44 -17.56
N VAL A 347 -2.14 -5.16 -18.46
CA VAL A 347 -3.61 -5.16 -18.54
C VAL A 347 -4.21 -5.85 -17.32
N ALA A 348 -3.65 -6.97 -16.85
CA ALA A 348 -4.09 -7.63 -15.62
C ALA A 348 -3.92 -6.72 -14.40
N THR A 349 -2.81 -5.99 -14.32
CA THR A 349 -2.59 -5.00 -13.25
C THR A 349 -3.61 -3.87 -13.29
N LEU A 350 -4.04 -3.43 -14.48
CA LEU A 350 -5.13 -2.45 -14.59
C LEU A 350 -6.50 -3.02 -14.18
N LEU A 351 -6.71 -4.33 -14.35
CA LEU A 351 -8.03 -4.97 -14.19
C LEU A 351 -8.20 -5.77 -12.88
N HIS A 352 -7.14 -6.03 -12.11
CA HIS A 352 -7.17 -6.96 -10.97
C HIS A 352 -8.32 -6.70 -9.98
N ASP A 353 -8.65 -5.42 -9.78
CA ASP A 353 -9.65 -4.94 -8.84
C ASP A 353 -10.89 -4.30 -9.50
N ILE A 354 -11.04 -4.42 -10.82
CA ILE A 354 -12.01 -3.67 -11.62
C ILE A 354 -13.48 -3.93 -11.25
N ALA A 355 -13.75 -5.06 -10.60
CA ALA A 355 -15.08 -5.51 -10.21
C ALA A 355 -15.40 -5.30 -8.72
N LYS A 356 -14.56 -4.60 -7.96
CA LYS A 356 -14.87 -4.22 -6.58
C LYS A 356 -16.18 -3.43 -6.50
N GLY A 357 -17.00 -3.74 -5.49
CA GLY A 357 -18.31 -3.12 -5.27
C GLY A 357 -19.47 -3.66 -6.12
N ARG A 358 -19.30 -4.77 -6.86
CA ARG A 358 -20.39 -5.42 -7.64
C ARG A 358 -21.24 -6.43 -6.87
N GLY A 359 -20.83 -6.80 -5.66
CA GLY A 359 -21.38 -7.95 -4.93
C GLY A 359 -20.83 -9.28 -5.47
N GLY A 360 -20.61 -10.26 -4.58
CA GLY A 360 -19.92 -11.51 -4.94
C GLY A 360 -18.39 -11.40 -4.95
N ASP A 361 -17.74 -12.40 -5.52
CA ASP A 361 -16.27 -12.45 -5.62
C ASP A 361 -15.77 -11.55 -6.77
N HIS A 362 -15.08 -10.46 -6.40
CA HIS A 362 -14.57 -9.49 -7.35
C HIS A 362 -13.48 -10.06 -8.27
N SER A 363 -12.72 -11.07 -7.85
CA SER A 363 -11.71 -11.69 -8.69
C SER A 363 -12.38 -12.48 -9.82
N ILE A 364 -13.47 -13.19 -9.53
CA ILE A 364 -14.27 -13.92 -10.54
C ILE A 364 -14.92 -12.95 -11.53
N LEU A 365 -15.62 -11.93 -11.00
CA LEU A 365 -16.28 -10.93 -11.85
C LEU A 365 -15.27 -10.08 -12.64
N GLY A 366 -14.10 -9.82 -12.08
CA GLY A 366 -13.01 -9.13 -12.77
C GLY A 366 -12.47 -9.94 -13.95
N ALA A 367 -12.34 -11.26 -13.78
CA ALA A 367 -11.94 -12.16 -14.85
C ALA A 367 -12.95 -12.17 -16.02
N GLU A 368 -14.25 -12.17 -15.72
CA GLU A 368 -15.31 -12.03 -16.73
C GLU A 368 -15.22 -10.69 -17.48
N VAL A 369 -14.92 -9.60 -16.78
CA VAL A 369 -14.67 -8.29 -17.40
C VAL A 369 -13.45 -8.34 -18.31
N ALA A 370 -12.37 -9.03 -17.92
CA ALA A 370 -11.18 -9.18 -18.74
C ALA A 370 -11.46 -9.88 -20.06
N LEU A 371 -12.30 -10.92 -20.08
CA LEU A 371 -12.68 -11.64 -21.31
C LEU A 371 -13.39 -10.74 -22.34
N LEU A 372 -14.07 -9.68 -21.88
CA LEU A 372 -14.74 -8.71 -22.75
C LEU A 372 -13.84 -7.54 -23.15
N VAL A 373 -12.99 -7.07 -22.22
CA VAL A 373 -12.18 -5.87 -22.41
C VAL A 373 -10.91 -6.14 -23.21
N CYS A 374 -10.25 -7.29 -22.99
CA CYS A 374 -8.96 -7.59 -23.62
C CYS A 374 -9.05 -7.67 -25.16
N PRO A 375 -10.02 -8.39 -25.77
CA PRO A 375 -10.14 -8.42 -27.23
C PRO A 375 -10.40 -7.03 -27.81
N ARG A 376 -11.20 -6.21 -27.12
CA ARG A 376 -11.46 -4.81 -27.52
C ARG A 376 -10.18 -3.96 -27.50
N LEU A 377 -9.27 -4.22 -26.56
CA LEU A 377 -7.96 -3.58 -26.49
C LEU A 377 -6.95 -4.11 -27.51
N GLY A 378 -7.29 -5.13 -28.30
CA GLY A 378 -6.40 -5.74 -29.28
C GLY A 378 -5.44 -6.80 -28.71
N LEU A 379 -5.82 -7.45 -27.61
CA LEU A 379 -5.10 -8.61 -27.08
C LEU A 379 -5.50 -9.88 -27.83
N THR A 380 -4.55 -10.80 -27.99
CA THR A 380 -4.82 -12.13 -28.54
C THR A 380 -5.69 -12.96 -27.60
N LEU A 381 -6.17 -14.12 -28.06
CA LEU A 381 -6.91 -15.06 -27.21
C LEU A 381 -6.05 -15.56 -26.04
N GLU A 382 -4.77 -15.84 -26.28
CA GLU A 382 -3.82 -16.27 -25.26
C GLU A 382 -3.54 -15.17 -24.22
N GLU A 383 -3.30 -13.93 -24.67
CA GLU A 383 -3.14 -12.79 -23.78
C GLU A 383 -4.42 -12.55 -22.96
N THR A 384 -5.59 -12.67 -23.59
CA THR A 384 -6.90 -12.51 -22.93
C THR A 384 -7.14 -13.57 -21.85
N GLU A 385 -6.83 -14.82 -22.14
CA GLU A 385 -6.90 -15.92 -21.15
C GLU A 385 -5.95 -15.65 -19.99
N THR A 386 -4.70 -15.26 -20.29
CA THR A 386 -3.68 -14.94 -19.29
C THR A 386 -4.13 -13.80 -18.38
N VAL A 387 -4.68 -12.72 -18.93
CA VAL A 387 -5.23 -11.61 -18.14
C VAL A 387 -6.37 -12.10 -17.25
N SER A 388 -7.33 -12.84 -17.81
CA SER A 388 -8.48 -13.36 -17.08
C SER A 388 -8.04 -14.24 -15.90
N TRP A 389 -7.09 -15.15 -16.14
CA TRP A 389 -6.51 -16.01 -15.12
C TRP A 389 -5.80 -15.21 -14.03
N LEU A 390 -4.96 -14.23 -14.40
CA LEU A 390 -4.27 -13.36 -13.43
C LEU A 390 -5.26 -12.56 -12.58
N VAL A 391 -6.29 -11.95 -13.18
CA VAL A 391 -7.31 -11.22 -12.43
C VAL A 391 -8.09 -12.15 -11.50
N ARG A 392 -8.42 -13.37 -11.94
CA ARG A 392 -9.08 -14.38 -11.11
C ARG A 392 -8.25 -14.79 -9.90
N HIS A 393 -6.94 -14.91 -10.08
CA HIS A 393 -6.03 -15.48 -9.10
C HIS A 393 -5.09 -14.46 -8.45
N HIS A 394 -5.30 -13.15 -8.62
CA HIS A 394 -4.37 -12.11 -8.13
C HIS A 394 -4.13 -12.16 -6.60
N LEU A 395 -5.10 -12.67 -5.83
CA LEU A 395 -4.95 -12.86 -4.38
C LEU A 395 -4.35 -14.22 -3.98
N LEU A 396 -4.15 -15.14 -4.93
CA LEU A 396 -3.74 -16.52 -4.64
C LEU A 396 -2.39 -16.54 -3.94
N MET A 397 -1.38 -15.89 -4.52
CA MET A 397 -0.02 -15.95 -3.98
C MET A 397 0.11 -15.31 -2.60
N SER A 398 -0.52 -14.15 -2.39
CA SER A 398 -0.52 -13.48 -1.09
C SER A 398 -1.31 -14.26 -0.03
N LYS A 399 -2.44 -14.88 -0.40
CA LYS A 399 -3.19 -15.76 0.50
C LYS A 399 -2.38 -17.00 0.88
N THR A 400 -1.74 -17.66 -0.08
CA THR A 400 -0.89 -18.84 0.17
C THR A 400 0.29 -18.47 1.06
N ALA A 401 1.08 -17.47 0.66
CA ALA A 401 2.30 -17.09 1.36
C ALA A 401 2.07 -16.59 2.79
N PHE A 402 0.94 -15.93 3.09
CA PHE A 402 0.72 -15.28 4.39
C PHE A 402 -0.24 -16.03 5.32
N ARG A 403 -0.92 -17.08 4.87
CA ARG A 403 -1.91 -17.80 5.68
C ARG A 403 -1.67 -19.31 5.80
N TYR A 404 -0.83 -19.88 4.94
CA TYR A 404 -0.56 -21.31 4.95
C TYR A 404 0.91 -21.56 5.30
N ASP A 405 1.19 -22.77 5.76
CA ASP A 405 2.53 -23.23 6.02
C ASP A 405 3.22 -23.62 4.70
N LEU A 406 4.34 -22.98 4.40
CA LEU A 406 5.12 -23.26 3.19
C LEU A 406 5.99 -24.51 3.31
N ASN A 407 6.13 -25.06 4.52
CA ASN A 407 6.82 -26.32 4.78
C ASN A 407 5.93 -27.55 4.59
N ASP A 408 4.61 -27.35 4.47
CA ASP A 408 3.70 -28.42 4.07
C ASP A 408 3.81 -28.68 2.54
N PRO A 409 4.26 -29.87 2.11
CA PRO A 409 4.34 -30.23 0.70
C PRO A 409 3.00 -30.10 -0.02
N LYS A 410 1.88 -30.35 0.69
CA LYS A 410 0.53 -30.27 0.13
C LYS A 410 0.18 -28.84 -0.26
N THR A 411 0.56 -27.86 0.56
CA THR A 411 0.40 -26.44 0.25
C THR A 411 1.12 -26.04 -1.03
N ILE A 412 2.37 -26.49 -1.23
CA ILE A 412 3.13 -26.20 -2.46
C ILE A 412 2.52 -26.92 -3.68
N GLN A 413 2.10 -28.18 -3.52
CA GLN A 413 1.43 -28.95 -4.56
C GLN A 413 0.14 -28.29 -5.03
N ASP A 414 -0.73 -27.91 -4.10
CA ASP A 414 -2.03 -27.32 -4.42
C ASP A 414 -1.87 -25.94 -5.08
N PHE A 415 -0.87 -25.16 -4.66
CA PHE A 415 -0.52 -23.90 -5.32
C PHE A 415 0.01 -24.14 -6.75
N ALA A 416 0.96 -25.07 -6.93
CA ALA A 416 1.52 -25.41 -8.23
C ALA A 416 0.46 -25.98 -9.19
N ALA A 417 -0.50 -26.76 -8.69
CA ALA A 417 -1.60 -27.32 -9.45
C ALA A 417 -2.54 -26.23 -10.03
N ILE A 418 -2.67 -25.09 -9.34
CA ILE A 418 -3.44 -23.94 -9.84
C ILE A 418 -2.60 -23.10 -10.81
N VAL A 419 -1.31 -22.87 -10.50
CA VAL A 419 -0.40 -22.03 -11.30
C VAL A 419 -0.05 -22.67 -12.64
N GLN A 420 0.19 -23.98 -12.66
CA GLN A 420 0.38 -24.84 -13.84
C GLN A 420 1.59 -24.55 -14.74
N SER A 421 2.15 -23.34 -14.76
CA SER A 421 3.31 -23.01 -15.61
C SER A 421 4.27 -22.01 -14.96
N PRO A 422 5.59 -22.10 -15.26
CA PRO A 422 6.57 -21.11 -14.80
C PRO A 422 6.25 -19.67 -15.25
N GLU A 423 5.65 -19.49 -16.43
CA GLU A 423 5.24 -18.17 -16.91
C GLU A 423 4.13 -17.57 -16.04
N ARG A 424 3.08 -18.35 -15.71
CA ARG A 424 2.02 -17.90 -14.80
C ARG A 424 2.56 -17.61 -13.40
N LEU A 425 3.53 -18.38 -12.93
CA LEU A 425 4.20 -18.14 -11.65
C LEU A 425 4.89 -16.77 -11.62
N LYS A 426 5.68 -16.45 -12.66
CA LYS A 426 6.35 -15.15 -12.80
C LYS A 426 5.37 -13.99 -12.88
N LEU A 427 4.35 -14.11 -13.73
CA LEU A 427 3.31 -13.09 -13.89
C LEU A 427 2.57 -12.84 -12.58
N LEU A 428 2.18 -13.89 -11.86
CA LEU A 428 1.46 -13.79 -10.60
C LEU A 428 2.35 -13.18 -9.50
N LEU A 429 3.63 -13.57 -9.43
CA LEU A 429 4.59 -12.98 -8.51
C LEU A 429 4.68 -11.46 -8.71
N VAL A 430 4.96 -11.03 -9.93
CA VAL A 430 5.18 -9.60 -10.21
C VAL A 430 3.90 -8.79 -9.95
N LEU A 431 2.74 -9.29 -10.38
CA LEU A 431 1.44 -8.66 -10.09
C LEU A 431 1.20 -8.53 -8.58
N THR A 432 1.44 -9.61 -7.82
CA THR A 432 1.21 -9.63 -6.37
C THR A 432 2.13 -8.66 -5.63
N VAL A 433 3.40 -8.59 -6.03
CA VAL A 433 4.35 -7.62 -5.45
C VAL A 433 3.93 -6.18 -5.75
N ALA A 434 3.52 -5.90 -6.99
CA ALA A 434 3.05 -4.57 -7.38
C ALA A 434 1.80 -4.15 -6.59
N ASP A 435 0.82 -5.05 -6.47
CA ASP A 435 -0.42 -4.87 -5.70
C ASP A 435 -0.12 -4.56 -4.22
N ILE A 436 0.57 -5.46 -3.51
CA ILE A 436 0.84 -5.29 -2.06
C ILE A 436 1.60 -3.98 -1.77
N ARG A 437 2.53 -3.58 -2.64
CA ARG A 437 3.27 -2.32 -2.50
C ARG A 437 2.40 -1.10 -2.80
N ALA A 438 1.39 -1.23 -3.66
CA ALA A 438 0.45 -0.17 -3.99
C ALA A 438 -0.56 0.10 -2.87
N VAL A 439 -0.79 -0.86 -1.96
CA VAL A 439 -1.73 -0.71 -0.83
C VAL A 439 -1.39 0.47 0.08
N GLY A 440 -0.12 0.67 0.43
CA GLY A 440 0.29 1.72 1.37
C GLY A 440 1.75 1.66 1.80
N PRO A 441 2.25 2.74 2.43
CA PRO A 441 3.59 2.75 3.02
C PRO A 441 3.70 1.70 4.14
N ASN A 442 4.87 1.07 4.29
CA ASN A 442 5.16 0.07 5.34
C ASN A 442 4.35 -1.24 5.28
N ILE A 443 3.51 -1.44 4.25
CA ILE A 443 2.79 -2.72 4.05
C ILE A 443 3.75 -3.80 3.54
N TRP A 444 4.64 -3.44 2.61
CA TRP A 444 5.70 -4.32 2.13
C TRP A 444 6.91 -4.25 3.05
N ASN A 445 7.36 -5.40 3.55
CA ASN A 445 8.51 -5.52 4.46
C ASN A 445 9.35 -6.77 4.14
N GLY A 446 10.52 -6.90 4.79
CA GLY A 446 11.46 -8.00 4.58
C GLY A 446 10.84 -9.38 4.80
N TRP A 447 9.97 -9.51 5.80
CA TRP A 447 9.23 -10.75 6.08
C TRP A 447 8.32 -11.18 4.94
N LYS A 448 7.45 -10.29 4.43
CA LYS A 448 6.59 -10.60 3.28
C LYS A 448 7.42 -10.93 2.04
N ALA A 449 8.50 -10.19 1.81
CA ALA A 449 9.41 -10.46 0.70
C ALA A 449 10.05 -11.87 0.82
N ALA A 450 10.40 -12.30 2.03
CA ALA A 450 10.95 -13.62 2.29
C ALA A 450 9.94 -14.74 2.02
N LEU A 451 8.69 -14.61 2.48
CA LEU A 451 7.63 -15.61 2.23
C LEU A 451 7.28 -15.72 0.74
N MET A 452 7.19 -14.58 0.04
CA MET A 452 6.93 -14.57 -1.40
C MET A 452 8.05 -15.24 -2.20
N ARG A 453 9.31 -14.99 -1.81
CA ARG A 453 10.50 -15.63 -2.39
C ARG A 453 10.49 -17.15 -2.17
N ASP A 454 10.20 -17.58 -0.95
CA ASP A 454 10.21 -19.01 -0.61
C ASP A 454 9.13 -19.76 -1.40
N LEU A 455 7.89 -19.25 -1.41
CA LEU A 455 6.81 -19.82 -2.21
C LEU A 455 7.16 -19.85 -3.71
N TYR A 456 7.76 -18.78 -4.24
CA TYR A 456 8.16 -18.71 -5.64
C TYR A 456 9.16 -19.81 -6.01
N HIS A 457 10.29 -19.91 -5.29
CA HIS A 457 11.31 -20.90 -5.64
C HIS A 457 10.86 -22.34 -5.42
N ARG A 458 10.08 -22.60 -4.36
CA ARG A 458 9.51 -23.94 -4.12
C ARG A 458 8.55 -24.33 -5.23
N CYS A 459 7.65 -23.43 -5.62
CA CYS A 459 6.72 -23.68 -6.71
C CYS A 459 7.45 -23.86 -8.06
N ASP A 460 8.44 -23.01 -8.37
CA ASP A 460 9.23 -23.12 -9.60
C ASP A 460 9.96 -24.47 -9.68
N ALA A 461 10.54 -24.94 -8.57
CA ALA A 461 11.17 -26.25 -8.49
C ALA A 461 10.16 -27.39 -8.80
N VAL A 462 8.97 -27.34 -8.18
CA VAL A 462 7.90 -28.34 -8.44
C VAL A 462 7.42 -28.30 -9.89
N LEU A 463 7.23 -27.11 -10.45
CA LEU A 463 6.81 -26.93 -11.86
C LEU A 463 7.88 -27.43 -12.85
N ARG A 464 9.16 -27.45 -12.44
CA ARG A 464 10.27 -28.04 -13.21
C ARG A 464 10.47 -29.54 -12.95
N GLY A 465 9.58 -30.17 -12.18
CA GLY A 465 9.56 -31.62 -11.95
C GLY A 465 10.25 -32.09 -10.67
N ALA A 466 10.61 -31.20 -9.75
CA ALA A 466 11.10 -31.61 -8.44
C ALA A 466 9.97 -32.22 -7.58
N ASP A 467 10.31 -33.22 -6.76
CA ASP A 467 9.37 -33.79 -5.78
C ASP A 467 8.98 -32.73 -4.75
N PRO A 468 7.68 -32.39 -4.60
CA PRO A 468 7.22 -31.41 -3.62
C PRO A 468 7.62 -31.74 -2.18
N VAL A 469 7.73 -33.02 -1.83
CA VAL A 469 8.19 -33.44 -0.49
C VAL A 469 9.66 -33.07 -0.34
N ALA A 470 10.50 -33.36 -1.33
CA ALA A 470 11.92 -32.99 -1.29
C ALA A 470 12.12 -31.45 -1.27
N VAL A 471 11.29 -30.71 -2.01
CA VAL A 471 11.33 -29.24 -2.05
C VAL A 471 10.89 -28.63 -0.72
N ALA A 472 9.81 -29.13 -0.13
CA ALA A 472 9.28 -28.63 1.14
C ALA A 472 10.20 -28.96 2.32
N LEU A 473 10.84 -30.13 2.28
CA LEU A 473 11.88 -30.52 3.22
C LEU A 473 13.21 -29.76 2.99
N GLY A 474 13.39 -29.11 1.83
CA GLY A 474 14.62 -28.43 1.47
C GLY A 474 15.86 -29.32 1.66
N ASN A 475 16.92 -28.77 2.26
CA ASN A 475 18.11 -29.55 2.61
C ASN A 475 17.87 -30.55 3.77
N ALA A 476 16.76 -30.47 4.51
CA ALA A 476 16.45 -31.43 5.58
C ALA A 476 16.02 -32.80 5.04
N GLY A 477 15.59 -32.89 3.78
CA GLY A 477 15.38 -34.16 3.06
C GLY A 477 16.69 -34.93 2.82
N ARG A 478 17.85 -34.26 2.94
CA ARG A 478 19.18 -34.89 3.00
C ARG A 478 19.52 -35.31 4.43
N SER A 479 18.64 -36.12 5.02
CA SER A 479 18.79 -37.08 6.12
C SER A 479 19.66 -36.74 7.37
N PRO A 480 19.21 -37.16 8.58
CA PRO A 480 20.04 -37.32 9.79
C PRO A 480 21.40 -38.01 9.58
N VAL A 481 21.55 -38.76 8.49
CA VAL A 481 22.75 -39.50 8.10
C VAL A 481 23.93 -38.61 7.68
N GLN A 482 23.72 -37.37 7.19
CA GLN A 482 24.83 -36.42 7.01
C GLN A 482 25.14 -35.60 8.26
N SER A 483 24.22 -35.55 9.22
CA SER A 483 24.46 -34.87 10.50
C SER A 483 25.30 -35.67 11.49
N SER A 484 25.56 -36.96 11.25
CA SER A 484 26.53 -37.75 12.05
C SER A 484 27.91 -37.09 12.08
N ASP A 485 28.32 -36.49 10.96
CA ASP A 485 29.61 -35.83 10.80
C ASP A 485 29.61 -34.41 11.40
N LEU A 486 28.44 -33.91 11.79
CA LEU A 486 28.22 -32.59 12.38
C LEU A 486 28.07 -32.63 13.90
N LEU A 487 28.15 -33.82 14.52
CA LEU A 487 27.88 -33.99 15.95
C LEU A 487 29.00 -33.41 16.83
N PRO A 488 28.66 -32.76 17.95
CA PRO A 488 29.63 -32.46 19.00
C PRO A 488 30.15 -33.77 19.59
N ALA A 489 31.47 -33.89 19.79
CA ALA A 489 32.12 -35.10 20.34
C ALA A 489 31.64 -35.48 21.77
N SER A 490 30.83 -34.64 22.40
CA SER A 490 30.33 -34.79 23.77
C SER A 490 28.99 -35.53 23.90
N TRP A 491 28.40 -36.01 22.81
CA TRP A 491 27.09 -36.68 22.82
C TRP A 491 27.22 -38.19 22.98
N THR A 492 26.31 -38.79 23.75
CA THR A 492 26.16 -40.26 23.89
C THR A 492 25.22 -40.84 22.81
N ASP A 493 25.33 -42.15 22.55
CA ASP A 493 24.49 -42.85 21.55
C ASP A 493 22.98 -42.72 21.85
N SER A 494 22.59 -42.74 23.12
CA SER A 494 21.19 -42.56 23.54
C SER A 494 20.68 -41.13 23.27
N GLU A 495 21.56 -40.13 23.40
CA GLU A 495 21.21 -38.74 23.08
C GLU A 495 21.06 -38.51 21.59
N PHE A 496 21.86 -39.22 20.79
CA PHE A 496 21.73 -39.23 19.34
C PHE A 496 20.40 -39.83 18.90
N GLU A 497 20.02 -41.00 19.42
CA GLU A 497 18.74 -41.64 19.09
C GLU A 497 17.53 -40.76 19.45
N SER A 498 17.54 -40.14 20.64
CA SER A 498 16.51 -39.19 21.06
C SER A 498 16.45 -37.93 20.17
N HIS A 499 17.59 -37.51 19.63
CA HIS A 499 17.65 -36.36 18.73
C HIS A 499 17.08 -36.69 17.35
N VAL A 500 17.51 -37.81 16.74
CA VAL A 500 17.02 -38.29 15.44
C VAL A 500 15.50 -38.56 15.47
N ALA A 501 14.97 -38.98 16.63
CA ALA A 501 13.54 -39.17 16.85
C ALA A 501 12.72 -37.86 16.97
N SER A 502 13.35 -36.68 16.87
CA SER A 502 12.61 -35.39 16.90
C SER A 502 11.73 -35.23 15.65
N PRO A 503 10.54 -34.60 15.76
CA PRO A 503 9.60 -34.47 14.64
C PRO A 503 10.24 -33.87 13.39
N LEU A 504 9.81 -34.29 12.20
CA LEU A 504 10.40 -33.85 10.92
C LEU A 504 10.41 -32.31 10.75
N VAL A 505 9.39 -31.64 11.28
CA VAL A 505 9.23 -30.18 11.32
C VAL A 505 10.41 -29.50 12.05
N TYR A 506 10.95 -30.12 13.09
CA TYR A 506 12.14 -29.64 13.81
C TYR A 506 13.39 -29.60 12.90
N TRP A 507 13.52 -30.53 11.96
CA TRP A 507 14.65 -30.60 11.04
C TRP A 507 14.59 -29.55 9.93
N THR A 508 13.38 -29.15 9.54
CA THR A 508 13.13 -28.12 8.53
C THR A 508 13.17 -26.70 9.09
N GLU A 509 12.72 -26.49 10.33
CA GLU A 509 12.48 -25.16 10.91
C GLU A 509 13.53 -24.75 11.95
N ALA A 510 13.90 -25.62 12.89
CA ALA A 510 14.77 -25.28 14.02
C ALA A 510 16.28 -25.35 13.71
N LEU A 511 16.69 -26.18 12.75
CA LEU A 511 18.11 -26.39 12.43
C LEU A 511 18.65 -25.44 11.35
N GLY A 512 17.76 -24.81 10.57
CA GLY A 512 18.11 -23.80 9.57
C GLY A 512 19.34 -24.17 8.72
N SER A 513 20.15 -23.17 8.36
CA SER A 513 21.43 -23.34 7.65
C SER A 513 22.63 -23.65 8.57
N ASP A 514 22.44 -23.68 9.89
CA ASP A 514 23.51 -23.91 10.87
C ASP A 514 23.14 -25.01 11.87
N SER A 515 23.05 -26.23 11.35
CA SER A 515 22.69 -27.42 12.12
C SER A 515 23.70 -27.69 13.25
N ARG A 516 24.98 -27.36 13.04
CA ARG A 516 26.06 -27.48 14.05
C ARG A 516 25.90 -26.48 15.19
N GLY A 517 25.60 -25.22 14.89
CA GLY A 517 25.39 -24.18 15.89
C GLY A 517 24.27 -24.56 16.86
N THR A 518 23.12 -24.98 16.33
CA THR A 518 21.96 -25.41 17.13
C THR A 518 22.27 -26.66 17.99
N LEU A 519 23.04 -27.61 17.46
CA LEU A 519 23.51 -28.79 18.20
C LEU A 519 24.43 -28.42 19.37
N ASN A 520 25.42 -27.54 19.14
CA ASN A 520 26.34 -27.05 20.17
C ASN A 520 25.60 -26.27 21.26
N TRP A 521 24.62 -25.45 20.87
CA TRP A 521 23.77 -24.71 21.81
C TRP A 521 23.01 -25.62 22.76
N ARG A 522 22.51 -26.74 22.26
CA ARG A 522 21.82 -27.74 23.09
C ARG A 522 22.76 -28.48 24.02
N ALA A 523 23.93 -28.86 23.52
CA ALA A 523 24.98 -29.44 24.36
C ALA A 523 25.30 -28.51 25.53
N LYS A 524 25.48 -27.22 25.24
CA LYS A 524 25.73 -26.17 26.23
C LYS A 524 24.57 -26.00 27.22
N PHE A 525 23.33 -25.91 26.76
CA PHE A 525 22.16 -25.75 27.63
C PHE A 525 22.03 -26.87 28.67
N ARG A 526 22.32 -28.12 28.27
CA ARG A 526 22.30 -29.27 29.19
C ARG A 526 23.55 -29.34 30.07
N GLN A 527 24.74 -29.18 29.49
CA GLN A 527 26.01 -29.30 30.23
C GLN A 527 26.13 -28.22 31.32
N ASP A 528 25.66 -27.01 31.02
CA ASP A 528 25.75 -25.87 31.94
C ASP A 528 24.51 -25.74 32.85
N ASP A 529 23.58 -26.72 32.85
CA ASP A 529 22.32 -26.74 33.61
C ASP A 529 21.55 -25.40 33.55
N MET A 530 21.44 -24.84 32.35
CA MET A 530 20.87 -23.51 32.18
C MET A 530 19.35 -23.55 32.17
N SER A 531 18.71 -22.55 32.77
CA SER A 531 17.25 -22.39 32.72
C SER A 531 16.76 -21.70 31.44
N LEU A 532 17.63 -20.95 30.77
CA LEU A 532 17.33 -20.16 29.59
C LEU A 532 18.61 -19.92 28.78
N LEU A 533 18.52 -20.05 27.47
CA LEU A 533 19.59 -19.72 26.54
C LEU A 533 18.97 -18.92 25.37
N ILE A 534 19.55 -17.75 25.06
CA ILE A 534 19.02 -16.80 24.06
C ILE A 534 20.10 -16.44 23.06
N ASP A 535 19.86 -16.63 21.76
CA ASP A 535 20.71 -16.14 20.67
C ASP A 535 20.04 -15.05 19.86
N PHE A 536 20.87 -14.24 19.19
CA PHE A 536 20.41 -13.34 18.14
C PHE A 536 21.29 -13.49 16.91
N ARG A 537 20.68 -13.78 15.76
CA ARG A 537 21.34 -13.77 14.46
C ARG A 537 20.75 -12.63 13.62
N PRO A 538 21.45 -11.49 13.53
CA PRO A 538 20.99 -10.38 12.71
C PRO A 538 21.08 -10.72 11.21
N ASP A 539 20.26 -10.03 10.41
CA ASP A 539 20.19 -10.10 8.95
C ASP A 539 19.86 -11.48 8.34
N VAL A 540 19.17 -12.34 9.08
CA VAL A 540 18.55 -13.53 8.50
C VAL A 540 17.33 -13.10 7.68
N LYS A 541 17.46 -13.10 6.35
CA LYS A 541 16.40 -12.66 5.42
C LYS A 541 15.90 -11.22 5.72
N ARG A 542 16.79 -10.30 6.13
CA ARG A 542 16.49 -8.91 6.56
C ARG A 542 15.66 -8.79 7.83
N MET A 543 15.77 -9.78 8.70
CA MET A 543 15.18 -9.83 10.02
C MET A 543 16.25 -10.26 11.01
N THR A 544 16.05 -10.01 12.30
CA THR A 544 16.88 -10.62 13.33
C THR A 544 16.17 -11.87 13.82
N GLU A 545 16.82 -13.02 13.65
CA GLU A 545 16.38 -14.28 14.24
C GLU A 545 16.75 -14.28 15.73
N LEU A 546 15.78 -14.52 16.59
CA LEU A 546 15.91 -14.70 18.03
C LEU A 546 15.62 -16.16 18.33
N THR A 547 16.62 -16.87 18.83
CA THR A 547 16.50 -18.28 19.20
C THR A 547 16.46 -18.40 20.72
N ILE A 548 15.44 -19.06 21.25
CA ILE A 548 15.26 -19.27 22.68
C ILE A 548 15.18 -20.77 22.96
N LEU A 549 16.02 -21.24 23.87
CA LEU A 549 15.96 -22.60 24.41
C LEU A 549 15.72 -22.52 25.92
N THR A 550 14.65 -23.17 26.39
CA THR A 550 14.26 -23.19 27.80
C THR A 550 13.51 -24.49 28.15
N ALA A 551 13.30 -24.76 29.44
CA ALA A 551 12.32 -25.76 29.85
C ALA A 551 10.91 -25.22 29.57
N ASP A 552 9.97 -26.08 29.21
CA ASP A 552 8.59 -25.66 28.90
C ASP A 552 8.01 -24.80 30.05
N ASP A 553 7.75 -23.52 29.74
CA ASP A 553 7.33 -22.51 30.71
C ASP A 553 6.12 -21.73 30.17
N PRO A 554 4.93 -21.88 30.78
CA PRO A 554 3.73 -21.17 30.36
C PRO A 554 3.91 -19.65 30.30
N GLY A 555 3.49 -19.05 29.19
CA GLY A 555 3.50 -17.60 29.00
C GLY A 555 4.80 -17.00 28.46
N LEU A 556 5.74 -17.82 27.98
CA LEU A 556 6.94 -17.35 27.27
C LEU A 556 6.62 -16.36 26.13
N PHE A 557 5.67 -16.73 25.26
CA PHE A 557 5.22 -15.86 24.17
C PHE A 557 4.67 -14.50 24.67
N SER A 558 3.83 -14.51 25.71
CA SER A 558 3.30 -13.26 26.28
C SER A 558 4.38 -12.34 26.86
N ARG A 559 5.46 -12.91 27.40
CA ARG A 559 6.61 -12.14 27.93
C ARG A 559 7.46 -11.56 26.80
N ILE A 560 7.68 -12.32 25.73
CA ILE A 560 8.33 -11.83 24.52
C ILE A 560 7.50 -10.72 23.90
N ALA A 561 6.19 -10.91 23.77
CA ALA A 561 5.25 -9.89 23.31
C ALA A 561 5.19 -8.66 24.23
N ALA A 562 5.48 -8.78 25.53
CA ALA A 562 5.55 -7.65 26.45
C ALA A 562 6.78 -6.74 26.20
N SER A 563 7.82 -7.22 25.52
CA SER A 563 8.97 -6.40 25.08
C SER A 563 8.63 -5.39 23.95
N ARG A 564 7.38 -5.40 23.46
CA ARG A 564 6.81 -4.65 22.32
C ARG A 564 7.06 -3.14 22.27
N ARG A 565 7.58 -2.50 23.31
CA ARG A 565 7.76 -1.03 23.29
C ARG A 565 8.75 -0.53 22.23
N ARG A 566 9.57 -1.41 21.60
CA ARG A 566 10.58 -1.01 20.59
C ARG A 566 10.79 -1.98 19.43
N VAL A 567 10.16 -3.16 19.44
CA VAL A 567 10.44 -4.24 18.50
C VAL A 567 9.13 -4.84 17.99
N ARG A 568 9.08 -5.12 16.70
CA ARG A 568 8.00 -5.83 16.05
C ARG A 568 8.35 -7.31 15.98
N ILE A 569 7.52 -8.14 16.61
CA ILE A 569 7.61 -9.62 16.51
C ILE A 569 6.74 -10.03 15.33
N LEU A 570 7.34 -10.76 14.38
CA LEU A 570 6.67 -11.21 13.16
C LEU A 570 6.02 -12.59 13.37
N PRO A 571 4.96 -12.93 12.61
CA PRO A 571 4.39 -14.27 12.60
C PRO A 571 5.38 -15.28 12.00
N GLY A 572 5.71 -16.30 12.77
CA GLY A 572 6.67 -17.36 12.48
C GLY A 572 7.02 -18.04 13.80
N LEU A 573 5.98 -18.31 14.61
CA LEU A 573 6.14 -18.84 15.95
C LEU A 573 6.37 -20.34 15.82
N ASP A 574 7.63 -20.71 15.71
CA ASP A 574 7.98 -22.12 15.59
C ASP A 574 8.20 -22.62 17.01
N HIS A 575 7.09 -22.98 17.68
CA HIS A 575 7.13 -23.56 19.01
C HIS A 575 7.35 -25.06 18.90
N HIS A 576 8.52 -25.53 19.31
CA HIS A 576 8.83 -26.95 19.33
C HIS A 576 8.98 -27.46 20.76
N LEU A 577 7.94 -28.15 21.24
CA LEU A 577 8.01 -28.92 22.47
C LEU A 577 8.61 -30.30 22.18
N ARG A 578 9.73 -30.62 22.84
CA ARG A 578 10.39 -31.92 22.71
C ARG A 578 9.89 -32.90 23.78
N HIS A 579 10.08 -34.19 23.50
CA HIS A 579 9.76 -35.27 24.45
C HIS A 579 10.51 -35.17 25.78
N ASP A 580 11.62 -34.43 25.84
CA ASP A 580 12.40 -34.18 27.07
C ASP A 580 11.94 -32.92 27.84
N GLY A 581 10.81 -32.32 27.47
CA GLY A 581 10.25 -31.15 28.17
C GLY A 581 10.99 -29.84 27.89
N THR A 582 11.90 -29.82 26.91
CA THR A 582 12.55 -28.58 26.44
C THR A 582 11.74 -27.94 25.31
N ALA A 583 11.59 -26.62 25.40
CA ALA A 583 11.01 -25.78 24.36
C ALA A 583 12.14 -25.08 23.59
N PHE A 584 12.12 -25.22 22.27
CA PHE A 584 12.98 -24.48 21.35
C PHE A 584 12.09 -23.60 20.49
N ASP A 585 12.21 -22.28 20.69
CA ASP A 585 11.39 -21.30 20.01
C ASP A 585 12.27 -20.37 19.17
N VAL A 586 11.90 -20.17 17.91
CA VAL A 586 12.52 -19.18 17.03
C VAL A 586 11.54 -18.06 16.77
N PHE A 587 12.00 -16.81 16.90
CA PHE A 587 11.22 -15.61 16.63
C PHE A 587 11.95 -14.70 15.65
N PHE A 588 11.23 -14.08 14.73
CA PHE A 588 11.80 -13.05 13.86
C PHE A 588 11.42 -11.65 14.36
N LEU A 589 12.44 -10.82 14.55
CA LEU A 589 12.35 -9.48 15.08
C LEU A 589 12.70 -8.44 14.01
N GLN A 590 11.98 -7.31 14.03
CA GLN A 590 12.31 -6.12 13.27
C GLN A 590 12.19 -4.87 14.14
N ASP A 591 12.93 -3.82 13.78
CA ASP A 591 12.75 -2.49 14.37
C ASP A 591 11.43 -1.84 13.87
N MET A 592 11.14 -0.64 14.39
CA MET A 592 9.94 0.11 13.98
C MET A 592 9.98 0.61 12.52
N ASN A 593 11.13 0.53 11.86
CA ASN A 593 11.33 0.87 10.45
C ASN A 593 11.28 -0.36 9.53
N ASN A 594 10.95 -1.55 10.07
CA ASN A 594 10.94 -2.84 9.38
C ASN A 594 12.33 -3.30 8.88
N ALA A 595 13.41 -2.90 9.56
CA ALA A 595 14.77 -3.36 9.33
C ALA A 595 15.18 -4.43 10.37
N ALA A 596 16.23 -5.19 10.06
CA ALA A 596 16.87 -6.07 11.03
C ALA A 596 17.48 -5.25 12.17
N ILE A 597 17.45 -5.80 13.38
CA ILE A 597 18.09 -5.20 14.56
C ILE A 597 19.53 -5.72 14.60
N GLU A 598 20.47 -4.89 14.17
CA GLU A 598 21.89 -5.26 14.09
C GLU A 598 22.71 -4.72 15.26
N LEU A 599 22.27 -3.63 15.89
CA LEU A 599 23.02 -2.94 16.94
C LEU A 599 23.11 -3.82 18.21
N PRO A 600 24.32 -4.21 18.66
CA PRO A 600 24.49 -5.08 19.82
C PRO A 600 23.83 -4.54 21.10
N LYS A 601 23.84 -3.21 21.27
CA LYS A 601 23.20 -2.54 22.42
C LYS A 601 21.68 -2.71 22.46
N GLU A 602 21.01 -2.81 21.30
CA GLU A 602 19.56 -3.03 21.26
C GLU A 602 19.23 -4.51 21.49
N LEU A 603 20.02 -5.42 20.92
CA LEU A 603 19.89 -6.87 21.17
C LEU A 603 20.10 -7.21 22.65
N GLU A 604 21.08 -6.59 23.29
CA GLU A 604 21.35 -6.80 24.72
C GLU A 604 20.20 -6.30 25.62
N LYS A 605 19.53 -5.21 25.24
CA LYS A 605 18.32 -4.77 25.96
C LYS A 605 17.20 -5.80 25.88
N ILE A 606 17.03 -6.42 24.70
CA ILE A 606 16.03 -7.47 24.50
C ILE A 606 16.39 -8.70 25.36
N ARG A 607 17.66 -9.13 25.33
CA ARG A 607 18.19 -10.20 26.19
C ARG A 607 17.85 -9.97 27.66
N VAL A 608 18.20 -8.79 28.21
CA VAL A 608 17.95 -8.45 29.62
C VAL A 608 16.45 -8.53 29.98
N ILE A 609 15.56 -8.09 29.08
CA ILE A 609 14.11 -8.17 29.30
C ILE A 609 13.64 -9.63 29.39
N LEU A 610 14.17 -10.49 28.52
CA LEU A 610 13.82 -11.91 28.45
C LEU A 610 14.42 -12.72 29.62
N GLU A 611 15.61 -12.36 30.10
CA GLU A 611 16.28 -13.02 31.22
C GLU A 611 15.68 -12.64 32.58
N LYS A 612 15.10 -11.43 32.70
CA LYS A 612 14.60 -10.87 33.97
C LYS A 612 13.71 -11.82 34.80
N PRO A 613 12.75 -12.58 34.23
CA PRO A 613 11.92 -13.54 34.98
C PRO A 613 12.72 -14.75 35.50
N TYR A 614 13.75 -15.17 34.78
CA TYR A 614 14.54 -16.36 35.08
C TYR A 614 15.62 -16.08 36.14
N VAL A 615 16.07 -14.82 36.25
CA VAL A 615 16.94 -14.36 37.33
C VAL A 615 16.21 -14.31 38.68
N VAL A 616 14.88 -14.06 38.69
CA VAL A 616 14.08 -14.03 39.92
C VAL A 616 13.77 -15.45 40.44
N ASN A 617 13.57 -16.41 39.54
CA ASN A 617 13.26 -17.81 39.91
C ASN A 617 14.47 -18.64 40.38
N SER A 618 15.70 -18.25 40.05
CA SER A 618 16.92 -18.94 40.51
C SER A 618 17.16 -18.77 42.02
N GLY A 619 16.71 -17.65 42.62
CA GLY A 619 16.73 -17.44 44.06
C GLY A 619 15.73 -18.33 44.82
N LEU A 620 14.57 -18.58 44.23
CA LEU A 620 13.52 -19.45 44.79
C LEU A 620 13.87 -20.94 44.70
N LYS A 621 14.53 -21.39 43.61
CA LYS A 621 15.03 -22.77 43.50
C LYS A 621 16.07 -23.12 44.57
N ARG A 622 16.95 -22.18 44.97
CA ARG A 622 17.88 -22.40 46.10
C ARG A 622 17.17 -22.58 47.43
N HIS A 623 16.03 -21.92 47.66
CA HIS A 623 15.23 -22.12 48.87
C HIS A 623 14.40 -23.42 48.83
N LEU A 624 13.89 -23.83 47.66
CA LEU A 624 13.13 -25.08 47.53
C LEU A 624 13.99 -26.34 47.68
N ILE A 625 15.26 -26.31 47.23
CA ILE A 625 16.21 -27.43 47.39
C ILE A 625 16.66 -27.59 48.86
N LEU A 626 16.62 -26.52 49.65
CA LEU A 626 16.86 -26.58 51.10
C LEU A 626 15.66 -27.16 51.87
N LEU A 627 14.44 -27.04 51.34
CA LEU A 627 13.22 -27.58 51.96
C LEU A 627 12.95 -29.05 51.59
N THR A 628 13.43 -29.55 50.44
CA THR A 628 13.29 -30.96 50.05
C THR A 628 14.34 -31.89 50.67
N LYS A 629 15.43 -31.37 51.26
CA LYS A 629 16.37 -32.18 52.08
C LYS A 629 15.85 -32.47 53.50
N THR A 630 14.74 -31.87 53.92
CA THR A 630 14.15 -32.07 55.26
C THR A 630 12.92 -32.99 55.28
N LEU A 631 12.46 -33.49 54.13
CA LEU A 631 11.31 -34.38 54.02
C LEU A 631 11.71 -35.67 53.29
N HIS A 632 12.41 -36.53 54.01
CA HIS A 632 12.65 -37.92 53.65
C HIS A 632 12.20 -38.81 54.81
N VAL A 633 10.89 -38.87 55.06
CA VAL A 633 10.25 -39.99 55.76
C VAL A 633 8.78 -40.13 55.29
N SER A 634 8.39 -41.37 54.98
CA SER A 634 7.04 -41.93 54.78
C SER A 634 6.36 -41.83 53.39
N ASP A 635 6.58 -42.90 52.62
CA ASP A 635 5.59 -43.90 52.18
C ASP A 635 4.38 -43.55 51.29
N ASN A 636 4.34 -44.27 50.15
CA ASN A 636 3.20 -44.95 49.53
C ASN A 636 1.90 -44.18 49.22
N CYS A 637 1.63 -43.93 47.93
CA CYS A 637 0.47 -44.54 47.25
C CYS A 637 0.38 -44.22 45.74
N GLN A 638 -0.11 -45.22 45.00
CA GLN A 638 -0.45 -45.24 43.58
C GLN A 638 -1.73 -44.45 43.28
N CYS A 639 -1.82 -43.81 42.09
CA CYS A 639 -2.87 -44.04 41.06
C CYS A 639 -3.19 -42.82 40.17
N HIS A 640 -3.09 -43.08 38.86
CA HIS A 640 -3.92 -42.69 37.71
C HIS A 640 -4.44 -41.26 37.41
N ARG A 641 -3.99 -40.81 36.22
CA ARG A 641 -4.65 -39.99 35.17
C ARG A 641 -6.19 -39.91 35.21
N VAL A 642 -6.77 -38.71 35.06
CA VAL A 642 -7.89 -38.38 34.13
C VAL A 642 -7.88 -36.89 33.69
N LEU A 643 -7.80 -36.73 32.36
CA LEU A 643 -8.29 -35.73 31.38
C LEU A 643 -9.04 -34.42 31.77
N CYS A 644 -8.58 -33.34 31.09
CA CYS A 644 -9.29 -32.34 30.26
C CYS A 644 -10.50 -31.50 30.75
N CYS A 645 -10.23 -30.18 30.88
CA CYS A 645 -10.94 -29.02 30.29
C CYS A 645 -12.32 -28.57 30.88
N PRO A 646 -12.86 -27.38 30.55
CA PRO A 646 -12.55 -26.07 31.14
C PRO A 646 -13.80 -25.34 31.69
N THR A 647 -13.66 -24.49 32.72
CA THR A 647 -14.74 -23.52 33.05
C THR A 647 -14.22 -22.21 33.65
N LYS A 648 -14.63 -21.12 33.00
CA LYS A 648 -15.14 -19.86 33.58
C LYS A 648 -14.52 -19.36 34.89
N SER A 649 -13.89 -18.19 34.82
CA SER A 649 -14.09 -17.13 35.82
C SER A 649 -13.59 -15.79 35.30
N ALA A 650 -14.51 -14.99 34.82
CA ALA A 650 -14.40 -13.53 34.83
C ALA A 650 -14.84 -13.05 36.20
N GLN A 651 -14.00 -12.27 36.90
CA GLN A 651 -14.37 -11.11 37.72
C GLN A 651 -13.17 -10.59 38.52
N LEU A 652 -13.10 -9.25 38.59
CA LEU A 652 -12.31 -8.41 39.53
C LEU A 652 -10.81 -8.37 39.17
N ILE A 653 -10.20 -7.22 38.90
CA ILE A 653 -10.02 -6.11 39.85
C ILE A 653 -9.91 -4.77 39.09
N GLN A 654 -10.67 -3.78 39.56
CA GLN A 654 -10.47 -2.34 39.30
C GLN A 654 -9.33 -1.81 40.18
N SER A 655 -8.40 -1.05 39.59
CA SER A 655 -7.86 0.22 40.09
C SER A 655 -7.02 0.87 39.01
#